data_AF-A0A7V3DY18-F1
#
_entry.id   AF-A0A7V3DY18-F1
#
_cell.length_a   1.000
_cell.length_b   1.000
_cell.length_c   1.000
_cell.angle_alpha   90.00
_cell.angle_beta   90.00
_cell.angle_gamma   90.00
#
_symmetry.space_group_name_H-M   'P 1'
#
loop_
_entity.id
_entity.type
_entity.pdbx_description
1 polymer ?
#
loop_
_entity_poly.entity_id
_entity_poly.type
_entity_poly.pdbx_seq_one_letter_code
_entity_poly.pdbx_strand_id
1 'polypeptide(L)'
;MSRHAFQPIAHKGFALTLLACLVAASAVFAAPADEVQDARAILAAWNEPGAGAKIDALGAALAEDCAKAAAVLDALEKDSSIEAATLRADLLLRCGAVFNDVRPDKAKKNLMTLDELGARAAAFYGHPDPFVRALAEWAVSVRMALVFEDRVPRPRPSARDHPWYAAWEAQKGDALLTYDYVRQVAAMGEHRTADGLRTAADKISRRVRGLAAYARATAPRDAEARIDRALAAFMQSYSAFEQTALSQPRDLTALREKWLAMRAAAREVIFANPQIDFHRLLFATRTGNNSGNITNGSLRDNHGAGGDIFVKTGFMPADEARPLLNGRLGLGHIRGLDISFEADRCVFSFLKQPWYGVQDVPDKMIAPNHETGLSDFAHLYEIRLDGCGFRQLTNAPYNSDIEPCYLPNDDIVFCSDRSNYGSQCKGMMVQDKMITNLYRCDRDGGNIRALSNNKDFDRHPHVMENGQLVFVHWEYQERHLYQTHTLWTSRPDGSYADAIYKQHIESGPMSLRESRHIPGTTQLVAIACGHHTGEIGAIMLVDYAKGINDPDGMRLLTPGAGPTEGGYGKRPPVPEGGLEDSGGHYQYPYPLSEKCFLTAYSFGVGNLADTKNYGLYYVDVWGNRELIHRDKMYSVVWLMPARPQARPPVYPEQPPKTAYATVMVNNVESDMPGVAPGTVKYIRVSQRLPWPCVRDEEKACKYNDVAYVPAGAWATILGVTDWTAVRAIGTVPVEADGSAHFKVPVEQPLFFQALDANYCEVRRMRSNVTFQRGEVRGCLGCHETRTLAPPAGPGQMPAAYRREPSMPEPPPWGAATVPGFERHIQPILDKHCVSCHGGDQPEKGLDFTSRKVQDWNQSYRTMFGIKPGEPTPCVDDYWKHWHPGVPNPTDSKAAKAILQRIDKGEQPGQLIQISNRFGGPEISQPLQFGALKSKLIQTLLNDAGHKKNVQMSREDWIALVTWVDLNAPYFDWYTDKDAFVKEGKAKRLYVDFGNPWEVAPAGEWIRKGDEVVLVAGGAVEIK
;
A
#
# COMPACT_ATOMS: atom_id res chain seq x y z
N MET A 1 -20.24 39.15 5.71
CA MET A 1 -20.20 39.40 7.17
C MET A 1 -20.61 38.09 7.83
N SER A 2 -19.85 37.37 8.65
CA SER A 2 -18.67 37.66 9.45
C SER A 2 -17.77 36.41 9.58
N ARG A 3 -16.49 36.60 9.26
CA ARG A 3 -15.28 35.95 9.81
C ARG A 3 -15.43 34.63 10.59
N HIS A 4 -14.97 33.52 10.01
CA HIS A 4 -14.20 32.52 10.76
C HIS A 4 -12.95 32.15 9.95
N ALA A 5 -11.80 32.45 10.57
CA ALA A 5 -10.48 32.33 9.98
C ALA A 5 -9.98 30.88 10.07
N PHE A 6 -9.55 30.34 8.94
CA PHE A 6 -8.72 29.14 8.87
C PHE A 6 -7.32 29.49 9.39
N GLN A 7 -6.92 28.89 10.51
CA GLN A 7 -5.51 28.83 10.94
C GLN A 7 -4.86 27.53 10.43
N PRO A 8 -3.56 27.57 10.07
CA PRO A 8 -2.81 26.41 9.63
C PRO A 8 -2.41 25.55 10.83
N ILE A 9 -2.77 24.26 10.82
CA ILE A 9 -2.34 23.30 11.83
C ILE A 9 -0.88 22.93 11.55
N ALA A 10 0.02 23.68 12.18
CA ALA A 10 1.40 23.28 12.37
C ALA A 10 1.48 22.17 13.43
N HIS A 11 2.34 21.19 13.21
CA HIS A 11 2.75 20.15 14.16
C HIS A 11 3.15 20.73 15.52
N LYS A 12 2.17 20.86 16.42
CA LYS A 12 2.30 20.84 17.89
C LYS A 12 0.98 20.32 18.48
N GLY A 13 0.62 19.09 18.11
CA GLY A 13 -0.63 18.43 18.52
C GLY A 13 -0.46 17.04 19.13
N PHE A 14 0.78 16.62 19.38
CA PHE A 14 1.08 15.33 20.05
C PHE A 14 1.57 15.51 21.50
N ALA A 15 1.50 16.74 22.03
CA ALA A 15 2.00 17.06 23.38
C ALA A 15 0.95 17.75 24.29
N LEU A 16 -0.28 18.00 23.84
CA LEU A 16 -1.30 18.67 24.69
C LEU A 16 -2.60 17.90 24.91
N THR A 17 -2.88 16.80 24.21
CA THR A 17 -3.90 15.82 24.65
C THR A 17 -3.31 14.84 25.67
N LEU A 18 -1.97 14.76 25.79
CA LEU A 18 -1.32 14.15 26.94
C LEU A 18 -1.44 15.05 28.19
N LEU A 19 -1.51 16.38 28.06
CA LEU A 19 -1.48 17.27 29.23
C LEU A 19 -2.86 17.51 29.89
N ALA A 20 -3.97 17.33 29.16
CA ALA A 20 -5.32 17.44 29.73
C ALA A 20 -5.83 16.14 30.42
N CYS A 21 -5.16 15.00 30.21
CA CYS A 21 -5.29 13.82 31.07
C CYS A 21 -4.25 13.78 32.21
N LEU A 22 -3.29 14.72 32.23
CA LEU A 22 -2.21 14.81 33.22
C LEU A 22 -2.41 15.91 34.28
N VAL A 23 -3.57 16.59 34.34
CA VAL A 23 -3.87 17.60 35.38
C VAL A 23 -5.16 17.29 36.18
N ALA A 24 -5.68 16.06 36.08
CA ALA A 24 -6.64 15.50 37.04
C ALA A 24 -6.07 14.29 37.80
N ALA A 25 -4.73 14.20 37.91
CA ALA A 25 -4.02 13.21 38.70
C ALA A 25 -2.85 13.88 39.43
N SER A 26 -3.13 14.94 40.18
CA SER A 26 -2.21 15.53 41.15
C SER A 26 -2.95 15.72 42.48
N ALA A 27 -3.27 14.59 43.10
CA ALA A 27 -3.43 14.48 44.54
C ALA A 27 -3.04 13.05 44.98
N VAL A 28 -2.20 12.99 46.00
CA VAL A 28 -1.61 11.80 46.66
C VAL A 28 -0.35 11.23 45.98
N PHE A 29 0.81 11.77 46.40
CA PHE A 29 2.04 11.00 46.47
C PHE A 29 1.79 9.74 47.33
N ALA A 30 1.87 8.55 46.74
CA ALA A 30 1.96 7.28 47.46
C ALA A 30 3.27 6.57 47.07
N ALA A 31 3.86 5.88 48.06
CA ALA A 31 5.16 5.20 48.08
C ALA A 31 5.42 4.23 46.90
N PRO A 32 6.67 3.74 46.68
CA PRO A 32 6.92 2.66 45.72
C PRO A 32 6.02 1.46 46.04
N ALA A 33 5.15 1.11 45.09
CA ALA A 33 4.22 -0.02 45.21
C ALA A 33 5.01 -1.33 45.25
N ASP A 34 4.62 -2.24 46.14
CA ASP A 34 5.07 -3.62 46.16
C ASP A 34 4.23 -4.38 45.12
N GLU A 35 4.74 -4.62 43.91
CA GLU A 35 3.97 -5.27 42.83
C GLU A 35 3.47 -6.68 43.24
N VAL A 36 4.11 -7.31 44.23
CA VAL A 36 3.63 -8.58 44.83
C VAL A 36 2.36 -8.34 45.66
N GLN A 37 2.27 -7.24 46.39
CA GLN A 37 1.04 -6.84 47.09
C GLN A 37 -0.07 -6.49 46.11
N ASP A 38 0.24 -5.80 45.01
CA ASP A 38 -0.75 -5.51 43.97
C ASP A 38 -1.32 -6.79 43.35
N ALA A 39 -0.45 -7.77 43.05
CA ALA A 39 -0.88 -9.07 42.55
C ALA A 39 -1.77 -9.83 43.54
N ARG A 40 -1.44 -9.80 44.84
CA ARG A 40 -2.27 -10.39 45.90
C ARG A 40 -3.59 -9.66 46.08
N ALA A 41 -3.60 -8.34 45.97
CA ALA A 41 -4.81 -7.53 46.05
C ALA A 41 -5.73 -7.80 44.85
N ILE A 42 -5.17 -8.00 43.66
CA ILE A 42 -5.91 -8.43 42.46
C ILE A 42 -6.57 -9.79 42.71
N LEU A 43 -5.85 -10.77 43.29
CA LEU A 43 -6.45 -12.08 43.61
C LEU A 43 -7.57 -11.97 44.63
N ALA A 44 -7.38 -11.19 45.70
CA ALA A 44 -8.41 -10.97 46.71
C ALA A 44 -9.67 -10.31 46.14
N ALA A 45 -9.51 -9.45 45.14
CA ALA A 45 -10.56 -8.70 44.47
C ALA A 45 -10.89 -9.23 43.06
N TRP A 46 -10.60 -10.51 42.75
CA TRP A 46 -10.65 -11.05 41.38
C TRP A 46 -12.01 -10.85 40.70
N ASN A 47 -13.09 -11.02 41.47
CA ASN A 47 -14.47 -10.91 41.00
C ASN A 47 -15.04 -9.47 41.14
N GLU A 48 -14.26 -8.50 41.59
CA GLU A 48 -14.71 -7.11 41.71
C GLU A 48 -14.58 -6.35 40.39
N PRO A 49 -15.47 -5.36 40.13
CA PRO A 49 -15.34 -4.46 38.99
C PRO A 49 -13.96 -3.79 38.94
N GLY A 50 -13.32 -3.82 37.77
CA GLY A 50 -12.00 -3.18 37.56
C GLY A 50 -10.78 -4.07 37.83
N ALA A 51 -10.96 -5.31 38.30
CA ALA A 51 -9.85 -6.28 38.45
C ALA A 51 -9.08 -6.48 37.12
N GLY A 52 -9.79 -6.58 36.00
CA GLY A 52 -9.18 -6.69 34.66
C GLY A 52 -8.25 -5.52 34.32
N ALA A 53 -8.67 -4.28 34.58
CA ALA A 53 -7.83 -3.10 34.33
C ALA A 53 -6.58 -3.08 35.23
N LYS A 54 -6.68 -3.57 36.47
CA LYS A 54 -5.53 -3.75 37.36
C LYS A 54 -4.57 -4.83 36.86
N ILE A 55 -5.08 -5.94 36.32
CA ILE A 55 -4.25 -6.98 35.68
C ILE A 55 -3.49 -6.40 34.49
N ASP A 56 -4.16 -5.64 33.62
CA ASP A 56 -3.52 -5.03 32.46
C ASP A 56 -2.46 -3.99 32.86
N ALA A 57 -2.73 -3.19 33.88
CA ALA A 57 -1.75 -2.24 34.44
C ALA A 57 -0.54 -2.94 35.07
N LEU A 58 -0.75 -3.98 35.86
CA LEU A 58 0.31 -4.79 36.44
C LEU A 58 1.14 -5.46 35.34
N GLY A 59 0.49 -6.10 34.37
CA GLY A 59 1.15 -6.75 33.23
C GLY A 59 2.02 -5.78 32.43
N ALA A 60 1.54 -4.56 32.18
CA ALA A 60 2.33 -3.52 31.52
C ALA A 60 3.56 -3.12 32.33
N ALA A 61 3.44 -2.98 33.66
CA ALA A 61 4.57 -2.66 34.53
C ALA A 61 5.61 -3.79 34.57
N LEU A 62 5.17 -5.05 34.65
CA LEU A 62 6.07 -6.21 34.70
C LEU A 62 6.78 -6.47 33.37
N ALA A 63 6.13 -6.17 32.24
CA ALA A 63 6.73 -6.39 30.93
C ALA A 63 7.97 -5.51 30.66
N GLU A 64 8.22 -4.48 31.48
CA GLU A 64 9.39 -3.61 31.38
C GLU A 64 10.54 -3.98 32.35
N ASP A 65 10.31 -4.89 33.30
CA ASP A 65 11.27 -5.25 34.35
C ASP A 65 11.20 -6.74 34.74
N CYS A 66 12.19 -7.51 34.28
CA CYS A 66 12.32 -8.95 34.51
C CYS A 66 12.43 -9.31 36.00
N ALA A 67 13.14 -8.51 36.80
CA ALA A 67 13.32 -8.84 38.21
C ALA A 67 12.00 -8.72 38.97
N LYS A 68 11.22 -7.66 38.68
CA LYS A 68 9.87 -7.51 39.22
C LYS A 68 8.94 -8.61 38.71
N ALA A 69 8.98 -8.91 37.41
CA ALA A 69 8.18 -9.97 36.82
C ALA A 69 8.46 -11.32 37.49
N ALA A 70 9.73 -11.69 37.67
CA ALA A 70 10.14 -12.91 38.35
C ALA A 70 9.63 -12.95 39.80
N ALA A 71 9.83 -11.86 40.57
CA ALA A 71 9.38 -11.79 41.97
C ALA A 71 7.86 -11.98 42.11
N VAL A 72 7.06 -11.34 41.25
CA VAL A 72 5.60 -11.50 41.25
C VAL A 72 5.19 -12.91 40.84
N LEU A 73 5.76 -13.45 39.76
CA LEU A 73 5.43 -14.80 39.27
C LEU A 73 5.77 -15.90 40.29
N ASP A 74 6.90 -15.76 41.01
CA ASP A 74 7.34 -16.69 42.05
C ASP A 74 6.49 -16.55 43.32
N ALA A 75 6.04 -15.33 43.65
CA ALA A 75 5.15 -15.10 44.79
C ALA A 75 3.76 -15.71 44.58
N LEU A 76 3.23 -15.62 43.35
CA LEU A 76 1.96 -16.21 42.95
C LEU A 76 2.03 -17.74 42.83
N GLU A 77 3.21 -18.32 42.62
CA GLU A 77 3.37 -19.78 42.47
C GLU A 77 2.94 -20.59 43.70
N LYS A 78 3.00 -19.96 44.88
CA LYS A 78 2.63 -20.58 46.15
C LYS A 78 1.12 -20.76 46.31
N ASP A 79 0.32 -20.09 45.47
CA ASP A 79 -1.13 -20.18 45.46
C ASP A 79 -1.58 -21.18 44.38
N SER A 80 -2.33 -22.21 44.79
CA SER A 80 -2.80 -23.29 43.92
C SER A 80 -4.21 -23.03 43.35
N SER A 81 -4.79 -21.86 43.61
CA SER A 81 -6.08 -21.45 43.04
C SER A 81 -6.00 -21.28 41.53
N ILE A 82 -7.16 -21.44 40.86
CA ILE A 82 -7.24 -21.28 39.41
C ILE A 82 -7.06 -19.81 39.00
N GLU A 83 -7.46 -18.88 39.85
CA GLU A 83 -7.27 -17.44 39.69
C GLU A 83 -5.78 -17.09 39.70
N ALA A 84 -5.00 -17.63 40.64
CA ALA A 84 -3.55 -17.44 40.68
C ALA A 84 -2.85 -18.02 39.45
N ALA A 85 -3.21 -19.24 39.03
CA ALA A 85 -2.66 -19.85 37.82
C ALA A 85 -3.01 -19.04 36.56
N THR A 86 -4.26 -18.56 36.45
CA THR A 86 -4.71 -17.70 35.35
C THR A 86 -3.95 -16.38 35.33
N LEU A 87 -3.80 -15.71 36.48
CA LEU A 87 -3.06 -14.46 36.60
C LEU A 87 -1.60 -14.63 36.17
N ARG A 88 -0.92 -15.68 36.65
CA ARG A 88 0.48 -15.97 36.27
C ARG A 88 0.63 -16.14 34.76
N ALA A 89 -0.28 -16.88 34.11
CA ALA A 89 -0.21 -17.11 32.67
C ALA A 89 -0.52 -15.83 31.86
N ASP A 90 -1.46 -14.99 32.30
CA ASP A 90 -1.78 -13.69 31.68
C ASP A 90 -0.58 -12.73 31.78
N LEU A 91 0.03 -12.62 32.96
CA LEU A 91 1.24 -11.81 33.17
C LEU A 91 2.43 -12.34 32.35
N LEU A 92 2.57 -13.66 32.20
CA LEU A 92 3.60 -14.27 31.37
C LEU A 92 3.42 -13.92 29.88
N LEU A 93 2.18 -13.92 29.37
CA LEU A 93 1.86 -13.45 28.02
C LEU A 93 2.27 -11.99 27.80
N ARG A 94 2.00 -11.11 28.77
CA ARG A 94 2.41 -9.70 28.72
C ARG A 94 3.94 -9.55 28.68
N CYS A 95 4.66 -10.36 29.45
CA CYS A 95 6.13 -10.40 29.39
C CYS A 95 6.63 -10.90 28.02
N GLY A 96 5.99 -11.93 27.45
CA GLY A 96 6.32 -12.47 26.13
C GLY A 96 6.16 -11.46 24.99
N ALA A 97 5.18 -10.55 25.12
CA ALA A 97 4.84 -9.51 24.14
C ALA A 97 5.76 -8.28 24.14
N VAL A 98 6.89 -8.31 24.85
CA VAL A 98 7.91 -7.24 24.80
C VAL A 98 9.25 -7.85 24.43
N PHE A 99 9.99 -7.21 23.53
CA PHE A 99 11.32 -7.65 23.10
C PHE A 99 12.29 -6.47 22.99
N ASN A 100 13.57 -6.73 23.20
CA ASN A 100 14.63 -5.73 23.01
C ASN A 100 14.97 -5.65 21.53
N ASP A 101 14.70 -4.49 20.90
CA ASP A 101 15.23 -4.20 19.57
C ASP A 101 16.75 -4.47 19.55
N VAL A 102 17.24 -5.12 18.49
CA VAL A 102 18.65 -5.53 18.33
C VAL A 102 19.57 -4.32 18.16
N ARG A 103 19.02 -3.10 18.13
CA ARG A 103 19.77 -1.84 18.24
C ARG A 103 20.41 -1.69 19.63
N PRO A 104 21.75 -1.81 19.75
CA PRO A 104 22.45 -1.81 21.04
C PRO A 104 22.25 -0.54 21.86
N ASP A 105 21.90 0.57 21.19
CA ASP A 105 21.67 1.90 21.78
C ASP A 105 20.26 2.06 22.38
N LYS A 106 19.31 1.16 22.08
CA LYS A 106 17.93 1.22 22.60
C LYS A 106 17.46 -0.01 23.37
N ALA A 107 18.30 -1.04 23.51
CA ALA A 107 17.95 -2.24 24.26
C ALA A 107 17.63 -1.91 25.73
N LYS A 108 16.40 -2.24 26.19
CA LYS A 108 16.03 -2.21 27.61
C LYS A 108 16.75 -3.35 28.31
N LYS A 109 17.80 -3.06 29.09
CA LYS A 109 18.70 -4.08 29.67
C LYS A 109 18.04 -5.08 30.66
N ASN A 110 16.76 -4.93 30.98
CA ASN A 110 16.06 -5.68 32.03
C ASN A 110 14.84 -6.50 31.55
N LEU A 111 14.76 -6.98 30.30
CA LEU A 111 13.64 -7.83 29.86
C LEU A 111 13.86 -9.33 30.15
N MET A 112 12.78 -10.07 30.38
CA MET A 112 12.83 -11.54 30.54
C MET A 112 13.38 -12.20 29.28
N THR A 113 14.37 -13.07 29.44
CA THR A 113 14.98 -13.79 28.31
C THR A 113 14.01 -14.81 27.73
N LEU A 114 14.25 -15.25 26.48
CA LEU A 114 13.43 -16.29 25.85
C LEU A 114 13.51 -17.62 26.64
N ASP A 115 14.68 -17.94 27.20
CA ASP A 115 14.87 -19.17 27.98
C ASP A 115 14.13 -19.14 29.32
N GLU A 116 14.18 -18.02 30.05
CA GLU A 116 13.40 -17.84 31.29
C GLU A 116 11.89 -17.89 31.02
N LEU A 117 11.43 -17.21 29.97
CA LEU A 117 10.03 -17.23 29.54
C LEU A 117 9.58 -18.64 29.19
N GLY A 118 10.38 -19.34 28.37
CA GLY A 118 10.12 -20.70 27.92
C GLY A 118 10.06 -21.69 29.08
N ALA A 119 11.02 -21.64 30.00
CA ALA A 119 11.04 -22.51 31.18
C ALA A 119 9.81 -22.30 32.08
N ARG A 120 9.42 -21.04 32.33
CA ARG A 120 8.22 -20.70 33.12
C ARG A 120 6.93 -21.12 32.41
N ALA A 121 6.83 -20.95 31.09
CA ALA A 121 5.67 -21.38 30.33
C ALA A 121 5.54 -22.91 30.30
N ALA A 122 6.66 -23.63 30.16
CA ALA A 122 6.66 -25.09 30.09
C ALA A 122 6.08 -25.76 31.35
N ALA A 123 6.21 -25.13 32.52
CA ALA A 123 5.60 -25.59 33.76
C ALA A 123 4.06 -25.65 33.68
N PHE A 124 3.43 -24.87 32.81
CA PHE A 124 1.99 -24.85 32.64
C PHE A 124 1.46 -25.85 31.62
N TYR A 125 2.29 -26.46 30.75
CA TYR A 125 1.78 -27.33 29.68
C TYR A 125 1.07 -28.60 30.17
N GLY A 126 1.35 -29.03 31.41
CA GLY A 126 0.64 -30.12 32.08
C GLY A 126 -0.55 -29.69 32.96
N HIS A 127 -0.84 -28.39 33.07
CA HIS A 127 -1.89 -27.87 33.95
C HIS A 127 -3.28 -28.40 33.52
N PRO A 128 -4.22 -28.75 34.43
CA PRO A 128 -5.51 -29.32 34.06
C PRO A 128 -6.43 -28.36 33.30
N ASP A 129 -6.41 -27.06 33.61
CA ASP A 129 -7.20 -26.05 32.92
C ASP A 129 -6.59 -25.69 31.54
N PRO A 130 -7.31 -25.88 30.41
CA PRO A 130 -6.84 -25.54 29.06
C PRO A 130 -6.54 -24.05 28.84
N PHE A 131 -7.19 -23.14 29.57
CA PHE A 131 -6.94 -21.70 29.45
C PHE A 131 -5.54 -21.33 29.93
N VAL A 132 -5.12 -21.92 31.06
CA VAL A 132 -3.77 -21.70 31.61
C VAL A 132 -2.71 -22.23 30.64
N ARG A 133 -2.91 -23.43 30.08
CA ARG A 133 -2.01 -24.02 29.07
C ARG A 133 -1.88 -23.12 27.84
N ALA A 134 -3.01 -22.64 27.31
CA ALA A 134 -3.07 -21.83 26.10
C ALA A 134 -2.39 -20.46 26.27
N LEU A 135 -2.61 -19.78 27.40
CA LEU A 135 -1.98 -18.48 27.68
C LEU A 135 -0.46 -18.62 27.80
N ALA A 136 0.01 -19.67 28.48
CA ALA A 136 1.43 -19.95 28.60
C ALA A 136 2.08 -20.29 27.24
N GLU A 137 1.42 -21.11 26.42
CA GLU A 137 1.91 -21.41 25.07
C GLU A 137 1.91 -20.16 24.17
N TRP A 138 0.89 -19.31 24.29
CA TRP A 138 0.80 -18.06 23.53
C TRP A 138 1.93 -17.08 23.89
N ALA A 139 2.31 -17.01 25.18
CA ALA A 139 3.43 -16.18 25.63
C ALA A 139 4.74 -16.53 24.89
N VAL A 140 5.04 -17.81 24.75
CA VAL A 140 6.22 -18.30 24.01
C VAL A 140 6.06 -18.03 22.51
N SER A 141 4.90 -18.35 21.94
CA SER A 141 4.65 -18.17 20.51
C SER A 141 4.74 -16.72 20.03
N VAL A 142 4.26 -15.75 20.82
CA VAL A 142 4.42 -14.31 20.51
C VAL A 142 5.90 -13.91 20.54
N ARG A 143 6.65 -14.34 21.57
CA ARG A 143 8.07 -14.03 21.66
C ARG A 143 8.87 -14.67 20.53
N MET A 144 8.55 -15.91 20.18
CA MET A 144 9.15 -16.61 19.04
C MET A 144 8.91 -15.85 17.74
N ALA A 145 7.68 -15.36 17.51
CA ALA A 145 7.37 -14.59 16.31
C ALA A 145 8.22 -13.31 16.21
N LEU A 146 8.42 -12.58 17.32
CA LEU A 146 9.28 -11.38 17.37
C LEU A 146 10.76 -11.69 17.13
N VAL A 147 11.27 -12.81 17.66
CA VAL A 147 12.70 -13.16 17.51
C VAL A 147 13.02 -13.70 16.13
N PHE A 148 12.14 -14.54 15.58
CA PHE A 148 12.42 -15.32 14.37
C PHE A 148 11.87 -14.68 13.09
N GLU A 149 10.84 -13.84 13.17
CA GLU A 149 10.38 -13.12 11.98
C GLU A 149 11.25 -11.88 11.70
N ASP A 150 11.77 -11.11 12.69
CA ASP A 150 12.36 -9.75 12.54
C ASP A 150 13.82 -9.55 11.99
N ARG A 151 14.21 -10.18 10.87
CA ARG A 151 15.38 -9.79 10.03
C ARG A 151 16.81 -10.02 10.52
N VAL A 152 17.07 -10.84 11.55
CA VAL A 152 18.48 -11.20 11.82
C VAL A 152 18.87 -12.40 10.93
N PRO A 153 19.97 -12.33 10.15
CA PRO A 153 20.63 -13.52 9.64
C PRO A 153 21.23 -14.27 10.82
N ARG A 154 20.38 -14.99 11.57
CA ARG A 154 20.69 -16.00 12.59
C ARG A 154 19.42 -16.28 13.42
N PRO A 155 19.17 -17.55 13.73
CA PRO A 155 18.97 -17.94 15.11
C PRO A 155 20.34 -18.20 15.73
N ARG A 156 20.54 -17.78 16.99
CA ARG A 156 21.48 -18.51 17.84
C ARG A 156 20.90 -19.92 18.03
N PRO A 157 21.68 -20.99 17.79
CA PRO A 157 21.24 -22.39 17.94
C PRO A 157 20.71 -22.78 19.34
N SER A 158 20.97 -21.99 20.39
CA SER A 158 20.82 -22.43 21.79
C SER A 158 19.39 -22.71 22.27
N ALA A 159 18.35 -22.11 21.67
CA ALA A 159 16.97 -22.36 22.12
C ALA A 159 16.51 -23.80 21.82
N ARG A 160 16.94 -24.38 20.69
CA ARG A 160 16.61 -25.78 20.33
C ARG A 160 17.23 -26.80 21.28
N ASP A 161 18.30 -26.41 21.97
CA ASP A 161 19.01 -27.26 22.92
C ASP A 161 18.35 -27.25 24.32
N HIS A 162 17.35 -26.38 24.55
CA HIS A 162 16.69 -26.24 25.84
C HIS A 162 15.41 -27.10 25.95
N PRO A 163 15.18 -27.82 27.07
CA PRO A 163 13.98 -28.66 27.24
C PRO A 163 12.63 -27.97 27.05
N TRP A 164 12.53 -26.66 27.32
CA TRP A 164 11.28 -25.92 27.14
C TRP A 164 10.87 -25.83 25.68
N TYR A 165 11.84 -25.81 24.75
CA TYR A 165 11.58 -25.71 23.32
C TYR A 165 10.91 -26.98 22.81
N ALA A 166 11.45 -28.15 23.16
CA ALA A 166 10.84 -29.44 22.84
C ALA A 166 9.44 -29.57 23.45
N ALA A 167 9.24 -29.09 24.68
CA ALA A 167 7.94 -29.09 25.36
C ALA A 167 6.92 -28.17 24.65
N TRP A 168 7.36 -27.00 24.17
CA TRP A 168 6.55 -26.09 23.37
C TRP A 168 6.26 -26.68 21.99
N GLU A 169 7.24 -27.27 21.30
CA GLU A 169 7.08 -27.91 19.99
C GLU A 169 6.05 -29.05 20.05
N ALA A 170 6.07 -29.83 21.14
CA ALA A 170 5.11 -30.90 21.40
C ALA A 170 3.65 -30.43 21.53
N GLN A 171 3.39 -29.13 21.77
CA GLN A 171 2.04 -28.56 21.81
C GLN A 171 1.42 -28.45 20.41
N LYS A 172 0.90 -29.54 19.84
CA LYS A 172 0.45 -29.59 18.44
C LYS A 172 -0.89 -30.32 18.28
N GLY A 173 -1.38 -30.43 17.05
CA GLY A 173 -2.63 -31.13 16.74
C GLY A 173 -3.85 -30.43 17.33
N ASP A 174 -4.76 -31.18 17.94
CA ASP A 174 -6.04 -30.68 18.46
C ASP A 174 -5.90 -29.61 19.54
N ALA A 175 -4.78 -29.60 20.27
CA ALA A 175 -4.48 -28.56 21.26
C ALA A 175 -4.46 -27.16 20.63
N LEU A 176 -4.02 -27.03 19.37
CA LEU A 176 -3.95 -25.73 18.69
C LEU A 176 -5.32 -25.09 18.52
N LEU A 177 -6.37 -25.88 18.29
CA LEU A 177 -7.72 -25.37 18.16
C LEU A 177 -8.24 -24.84 19.50
N THR A 178 -7.99 -25.60 20.59
CA THR A 178 -8.34 -25.17 21.94
C THR A 178 -7.60 -23.89 22.32
N TYR A 179 -6.30 -23.82 22.00
CA TYR A 179 -5.50 -22.65 22.30
C TYR A 179 -5.99 -21.43 21.54
N ASP A 180 -6.33 -21.56 20.26
CA ASP A 180 -6.93 -20.46 19.50
C ASP A 180 -8.24 -19.96 20.10
N TYR A 181 -9.14 -20.85 20.53
CA TYR A 181 -10.37 -20.44 21.22
C TYR A 181 -10.09 -19.63 22.47
N VAL A 182 -9.10 -20.05 23.28
CA VAL A 182 -8.67 -19.28 24.44
C VAL A 182 -8.08 -17.93 24.03
N ARG A 183 -7.22 -17.88 23.00
CA ARG A 183 -6.64 -16.62 22.51
C ARG A 183 -7.71 -15.62 22.08
N GLN A 184 -8.76 -16.07 21.38
CA GLN A 184 -9.87 -15.21 20.95
C GLN A 184 -10.60 -14.55 22.13
N VAL A 185 -10.95 -15.31 23.16
CA VAL A 185 -11.64 -14.76 24.34
C VAL A 185 -10.69 -14.00 25.27
N ALA A 186 -9.42 -14.40 25.32
CA ALA A 186 -8.38 -13.71 26.10
C ALA A 186 -7.96 -12.37 25.53
N ALA A 187 -7.95 -12.24 24.19
CA ALA A 187 -7.73 -10.96 23.52
C ALA A 187 -8.78 -9.90 23.89
N MET A 188 -9.98 -10.33 24.28
CA MET A 188 -11.05 -9.45 24.79
C MET A 188 -11.04 -9.28 26.31
N GLY A 189 -10.17 -10.00 27.03
CA GLY A 189 -10.14 -10.05 28.50
C GLY A 189 -11.34 -10.78 29.14
N GLU A 190 -12.17 -11.44 28.33
CA GLU A 190 -13.43 -12.07 28.75
C GLU A 190 -13.20 -13.43 29.45
N HIS A 191 -11.98 -13.99 29.39
CA HIS A 191 -11.61 -15.29 30.00
C HIS A 191 -11.42 -15.27 31.52
N ARG A 192 -11.33 -14.07 32.10
CA ARG A 192 -10.92 -13.84 33.49
C ARG A 192 -12.06 -14.13 34.47
N THR A 193 -13.31 -13.90 34.07
CA THR A 193 -14.47 -13.98 34.97
C THR A 193 -15.62 -14.77 34.35
N ALA A 194 -16.53 -15.25 35.21
CA ALA A 194 -17.76 -15.92 34.77
C ALA A 194 -18.63 -15.00 33.88
N ASP A 195 -18.75 -13.70 34.22
CA ASP A 195 -19.54 -12.74 33.46
C ASP A 195 -18.93 -12.42 32.10
N GLY A 196 -17.59 -12.39 32.00
CA GLY A 196 -16.88 -12.29 30.74
C GLY A 196 -17.18 -13.49 29.83
N LEU A 197 -17.10 -14.71 30.35
CA LEU A 197 -17.43 -15.93 29.59
C LEU A 197 -18.90 -15.98 29.17
N ARG A 198 -19.84 -15.50 30.01
CA ARG A 198 -21.26 -15.36 29.63
C ARG A 198 -21.42 -14.38 28.46
N THR A 199 -20.78 -13.22 28.55
CA THR A 199 -20.79 -12.20 27.48
C THR A 199 -20.25 -12.78 26.17
N ALA A 200 -19.13 -13.52 26.23
CA ALA A 200 -18.55 -14.21 25.09
C ALA A 200 -19.51 -15.25 24.50
N ALA A 201 -20.15 -16.08 25.35
CA ALA A 201 -21.10 -17.10 24.94
C ALA A 201 -22.33 -16.51 24.23
N ASP A 202 -22.89 -15.42 24.76
CA ASP A 202 -24.04 -14.73 24.18
C ASP A 202 -23.70 -14.12 22.81
N LYS A 203 -22.50 -13.55 22.68
CA LYS A 203 -21.96 -13.11 21.39
C LYS A 203 -21.90 -14.29 20.41
N ILE A 204 -21.24 -15.39 20.76
CA ILE A 204 -21.13 -16.59 19.90
C ILE A 204 -22.51 -17.10 19.49
N SER A 205 -23.44 -17.21 20.43
CA SER A 205 -24.81 -17.66 20.19
C SER A 205 -25.54 -16.80 19.15
N ARG A 206 -25.43 -15.46 19.23
CA ARG A 206 -25.98 -14.56 18.20
C ARG A 206 -25.33 -14.78 16.83
N ARG A 207 -24.01 -14.91 16.77
CA ARG A 207 -23.22 -15.05 15.53
C ARG A 207 -23.52 -16.36 14.81
N VAL A 208 -23.56 -17.46 15.54
CA VAL A 208 -23.86 -18.80 15.02
C VAL A 208 -25.29 -18.87 14.48
N ARG A 209 -26.26 -18.27 15.19
CA ARG A 209 -27.66 -18.20 14.72
C ARG A 209 -27.81 -17.37 13.44
N GLY A 210 -27.07 -16.25 13.34
CA GLY A 210 -27.03 -15.43 12.12
C GLY A 210 -26.53 -16.22 10.92
N LEU A 211 -25.39 -16.91 11.08
CA LEU A 211 -24.85 -17.78 10.04
C LEU A 211 -25.80 -18.93 9.69
N ALA A 212 -26.37 -19.62 10.67
CA ALA A 212 -27.28 -20.74 10.42
C ALA A 212 -28.54 -20.30 9.65
N ALA A 213 -29.08 -19.13 9.96
CA ALA A 213 -30.22 -18.57 9.23
C ALA A 213 -29.86 -18.29 7.76
N TYR A 214 -28.70 -17.71 7.49
CA TYR A 214 -28.21 -17.48 6.14
C TYR A 214 -27.90 -18.78 5.40
N ALA A 215 -27.21 -19.72 6.05
CA ALA A 215 -26.88 -21.01 5.49
C ALA A 215 -28.14 -21.78 5.09
N ARG A 216 -29.20 -21.77 5.91
CA ARG A 216 -30.51 -22.36 5.57
C ARG A 216 -31.14 -21.70 4.34
N ALA A 217 -31.11 -20.37 4.27
CA ALA A 217 -31.71 -19.63 3.17
C ALA A 217 -31.00 -19.85 1.83
N THR A 218 -29.73 -20.26 1.86
CA THR A 218 -28.89 -20.48 0.66
C THR A 218 -28.60 -21.95 0.39
N ALA A 219 -29.02 -22.86 1.28
CA ALA A 219 -28.74 -24.29 1.20
C ALA A 219 -29.63 -25.02 0.19
N PRO A 220 -29.10 -26.05 -0.49
CA PRO A 220 -29.90 -27.14 -1.03
C PRO A 220 -30.68 -27.86 0.09
N ARG A 221 -31.84 -28.45 -0.23
CA ARG A 221 -32.75 -29.08 0.76
C ARG A 221 -32.09 -30.16 1.63
N ASP A 222 -31.10 -30.87 1.11
CA ASP A 222 -30.35 -31.92 1.82
C ASP A 222 -29.30 -31.37 2.80
N ALA A 223 -28.80 -30.15 2.58
CA ALA A 223 -27.89 -29.46 3.49
C ALA A 223 -28.60 -28.82 4.69
N GLU A 224 -29.87 -28.42 4.56
CA GLU A 224 -30.68 -27.85 5.64
C GLU A 224 -30.71 -28.76 6.88
N ALA A 225 -30.98 -30.05 6.69
CA ALA A 225 -31.04 -31.03 7.77
C ALA A 225 -29.70 -31.18 8.52
N ARG A 226 -28.56 -31.00 7.84
CA ARG A 226 -27.24 -31.01 8.48
C ARG A 226 -27.05 -29.76 9.34
N ILE A 227 -27.40 -28.59 8.83
CA ILE A 227 -27.33 -27.31 9.56
C ILE A 227 -28.23 -27.37 10.79
N ASP A 228 -29.44 -27.90 10.66
CA ASP A 228 -30.40 -28.02 11.76
C ASP A 228 -29.90 -28.92 12.89
N ARG A 229 -29.32 -30.07 12.54
CA ARG A 229 -28.71 -30.96 13.53
C ARG A 229 -27.53 -30.29 14.24
N ALA A 230 -26.64 -29.63 13.49
CA ALA A 230 -25.50 -28.92 14.07
C ALA A 230 -25.97 -27.77 14.99
N LEU A 231 -26.96 -26.98 14.55
CA LEU A 231 -27.51 -25.89 15.35
C LEU A 231 -28.22 -26.41 16.60
N ALA A 232 -28.96 -27.51 16.52
CA ALA A 232 -29.59 -28.12 17.68
C ALA A 232 -28.55 -28.59 18.71
N ALA A 233 -27.46 -29.23 18.25
CA ALA A 233 -26.35 -29.62 19.11
C ALA A 233 -25.68 -28.40 19.77
N PHE A 234 -25.43 -27.33 19.00
CA PHE A 234 -24.92 -26.07 19.54
C PHE A 234 -25.83 -25.48 20.61
N MET A 235 -27.15 -25.41 20.35
CA MET A 235 -28.11 -24.88 21.31
C MET A 235 -28.15 -25.72 22.59
N GLN A 236 -28.01 -27.04 22.49
CA GLN A 236 -27.88 -27.90 23.67
C GLN A 236 -26.62 -27.59 24.49
N SER A 237 -25.46 -27.41 23.83
CA SER A 237 -24.21 -27.02 24.50
C SER A 237 -24.30 -25.62 25.13
N TYR A 238 -24.94 -24.66 24.45
CA TYR A 238 -25.18 -23.32 24.99
C TYR A 238 -26.08 -23.36 26.23
N SER A 239 -27.20 -24.10 26.19
CA SER A 239 -28.07 -24.26 27.36
C SER A 239 -27.37 -24.98 28.51
N ALA A 240 -26.49 -25.94 28.23
CA ALA A 240 -25.67 -26.58 29.27
C ALA A 240 -24.70 -25.57 29.92
N PHE A 241 -24.06 -24.70 29.12
CA PHE A 241 -23.25 -23.61 29.65
C PHE A 241 -24.07 -22.65 30.51
N GLU A 242 -25.26 -22.23 30.07
CA GLU A 242 -26.14 -21.35 30.84
C GLU A 242 -26.56 -21.98 32.18
N GLN A 243 -26.91 -23.27 32.18
CA GLN A 243 -27.23 -24.02 33.40
C GLN A 243 -26.05 -24.09 34.37
N THR A 244 -24.82 -24.32 33.89
CA THR A 244 -23.61 -24.26 34.72
C THR A 244 -23.38 -22.84 35.24
N ALA A 245 -23.56 -21.81 34.42
CA ALA A 245 -23.43 -20.41 34.83
C ALA A 245 -24.45 -20.00 35.91
N LEU A 246 -25.65 -20.56 35.90
CA LEU A 246 -26.66 -20.33 36.93
C LEU A 246 -26.40 -21.13 38.21
N SER A 247 -26.06 -22.41 38.07
CA SER A 247 -25.91 -23.33 39.20
C SER A 247 -24.57 -23.22 39.93
N GLN A 248 -23.50 -22.84 39.21
CA GLN A 248 -22.12 -22.79 39.69
C GLN A 248 -21.43 -21.48 39.25
N PRO A 249 -21.96 -20.29 39.61
CA PRO A 249 -21.50 -19.00 39.06
C PRO A 249 -20.07 -18.62 39.45
N ARG A 250 -19.46 -19.32 40.42
CA ARG A 250 -18.08 -19.10 40.90
C ARG A 250 -17.10 -20.19 40.43
N ASP A 251 -17.58 -21.25 39.79
CA ASP A 251 -16.69 -22.31 39.29
C ASP A 251 -16.21 -21.97 37.87
N LEU A 252 -15.10 -21.24 37.80
CA LEU A 252 -14.53 -20.80 36.53
C LEU A 252 -14.05 -21.99 35.68
N THR A 253 -13.61 -23.08 36.29
CA THR A 253 -13.12 -24.28 35.59
C THR A 253 -14.26 -24.99 34.87
N ALA A 254 -15.38 -25.23 35.57
CA ALA A 254 -16.56 -25.84 34.98
C ALA A 254 -17.14 -24.97 33.84
N LEU A 255 -17.14 -23.65 34.01
CA LEU A 255 -17.61 -22.72 32.97
C LEU A 255 -16.72 -22.74 31.73
N ARG A 256 -15.39 -22.75 31.91
CA ARG A 256 -14.42 -22.84 30.81
C ARG A 256 -14.58 -24.13 30.01
N GLU A 257 -14.80 -25.26 30.69
CA GLU A 257 -15.08 -26.55 30.04
C GLU A 257 -16.33 -26.49 29.16
N LYS A 258 -17.46 -26.01 29.72
CA LYS A 258 -18.71 -25.90 28.95
C LYS A 258 -18.61 -24.87 27.82
N TRP A 259 -17.88 -23.79 28.03
CA TRP A 259 -17.63 -22.79 26.99
C TRP A 259 -16.83 -23.38 25.82
N LEU A 260 -15.79 -24.16 26.09
CA LEU A 260 -15.02 -24.85 25.04
C LEU A 260 -15.86 -25.89 24.29
N ALA A 261 -16.69 -26.67 24.99
CA ALA A 261 -17.63 -27.60 24.35
C ALA A 261 -18.62 -26.87 23.44
N MET A 262 -19.12 -25.71 23.87
CA MET A 262 -19.98 -24.84 23.06
C MET A 262 -19.22 -24.28 21.84
N ARG A 263 -17.95 -23.89 21.95
CA ARG A 263 -17.13 -23.47 20.79
C ARG A 263 -16.96 -24.60 19.78
N ALA A 264 -16.69 -25.82 20.25
CA ALA A 264 -16.60 -26.99 19.37
C ALA A 264 -17.93 -27.25 18.64
N ALA A 265 -19.07 -27.13 19.32
CA ALA A 265 -20.37 -27.26 18.68
C ALA A 265 -20.67 -26.10 17.70
N ALA A 266 -20.24 -24.87 17.99
CA ALA A 266 -20.37 -23.73 17.08
C ALA A 266 -19.61 -23.96 15.77
N ARG A 267 -18.42 -24.55 15.85
CA ARG A 267 -17.61 -24.94 14.70
C ARG A 267 -18.35 -25.88 13.76
N GLU A 268 -19.08 -26.87 14.30
CA GLU A 268 -19.88 -27.78 13.48
C GLU A 268 -20.97 -27.06 12.66
N VAL A 269 -21.58 -26.01 13.22
CA VAL A 269 -22.53 -25.16 12.48
C VAL A 269 -21.82 -24.42 11.36
N ILE A 270 -20.64 -23.86 11.65
CA ILE A 270 -19.83 -23.10 10.68
C ILE A 270 -19.42 -23.97 9.49
N PHE A 271 -18.92 -25.19 9.74
CA PHE A 271 -18.49 -26.11 8.67
C PHE A 271 -19.64 -26.96 8.09
N ALA A 272 -20.87 -26.78 8.56
CA ALA A 272 -22.09 -27.22 7.87
C ALA A 272 -22.59 -26.20 6.83
N ASN A 273 -21.99 -25.01 6.76
CA ASN A 273 -22.33 -23.96 5.80
C ASN A 273 -22.08 -24.41 4.35
N PRO A 274 -23.10 -24.38 3.46
CA PRO A 274 -22.95 -24.80 2.06
C PRO A 274 -22.01 -23.91 1.24
N GLN A 275 -21.69 -22.70 1.72
CA GLN A 275 -20.67 -21.84 1.08
C GLN A 275 -19.25 -22.44 1.22
N ILE A 276 -19.07 -23.45 2.08
CA ILE A 276 -17.85 -24.26 2.18
C ILE A 276 -18.09 -25.55 1.40
N ASP A 277 -18.00 -25.45 0.08
CA ASP A 277 -18.20 -26.54 -0.89
C ASP A 277 -16.89 -27.20 -1.35
N PHE A 278 -15.84 -27.06 -0.55
CA PHE A 278 -14.52 -27.62 -0.79
C PHE A 278 -14.04 -28.39 0.43
N HIS A 279 -13.08 -29.28 0.21
CA HIS A 279 -12.39 -30.03 1.28
C HIS A 279 -10.87 -29.86 1.21
N ARG A 280 -10.36 -29.21 0.16
CA ARG A 280 -8.92 -28.96 0.00
C ARG A 280 -8.65 -27.47 -0.07
N LEU A 281 -7.50 -27.08 0.46
CA LEU A 281 -7.01 -25.70 0.52
C LEU A 281 -5.58 -25.65 -0.03
N LEU A 282 -5.26 -24.57 -0.73
CA LEU A 282 -3.91 -24.19 -1.11
C LEU A 282 -3.52 -22.94 -0.32
N PHE A 283 -2.36 -22.95 0.31
CA PHE A 283 -1.78 -21.76 0.94
C PHE A 283 -0.26 -21.85 0.94
N ALA A 284 0.42 -20.74 1.19
CA ALA A 284 1.86 -20.72 1.43
C ALA A 284 2.16 -20.29 2.87
N THR A 285 3.36 -20.60 3.36
CA THR A 285 3.91 -19.99 4.57
C THR A 285 5.18 -19.21 4.25
N ARG A 286 5.46 -18.17 5.04
CA ARG A 286 6.64 -17.31 4.92
C ARG A 286 6.92 -16.61 6.25
N THR A 287 8.15 -16.15 6.46
CA THR A 287 8.45 -15.20 7.54
C THR A 287 7.58 -13.93 7.40
N GLY A 288 7.12 -13.39 8.53
CA GLY A 288 6.30 -12.17 8.52
C GLY A 288 7.04 -10.96 7.95
N ASN A 289 6.28 -9.92 7.63
CA ASN A 289 6.86 -8.69 7.09
C ASN A 289 7.37 -7.80 8.24
N ASN A 290 8.65 -7.40 8.21
CA ASN A 290 9.28 -6.59 9.27
C ASN A 290 9.60 -5.16 8.85
N SER A 291 9.32 -4.79 7.59
CA SER A 291 9.32 -3.38 7.20
C SER A 291 8.30 -3.16 6.09
N GLY A 292 7.18 -2.54 6.47
CA GLY A 292 5.96 -2.49 5.68
C GLY A 292 5.98 -1.56 4.46
N ASN A 293 7.11 -1.10 3.96
CA ASN A 293 7.06 -0.18 2.83
C ASN A 293 6.81 -0.96 1.53
N ILE A 294 5.62 -0.91 0.96
CA ILE A 294 5.28 -1.50 -0.36
C ILE A 294 6.18 -1.02 -1.50
N THR A 295 6.83 0.15 -1.36
CA THR A 295 7.87 0.59 -2.29
C THR A 295 9.09 -0.33 -2.31
N ASN A 296 9.17 -1.22 -1.32
CA ASN A 296 10.12 -2.32 -1.28
C ASN A 296 9.64 -3.52 -2.10
N GLY A 297 8.59 -3.39 -2.92
CA GLY A 297 8.04 -4.47 -3.75
C GLY A 297 9.07 -5.17 -4.63
N SER A 298 10.08 -4.44 -5.12
CA SER A 298 11.22 -5.01 -5.84
C SER A 298 12.40 -5.38 -4.94
N LEU A 299 12.42 -4.95 -3.67
CA LEU A 299 13.51 -5.29 -2.77
C LEU A 299 13.51 -6.79 -2.48
N ARG A 300 14.72 -7.32 -2.46
CA ARG A 300 14.96 -8.75 -2.47
C ARG A 300 14.93 -9.33 -1.05
N ASP A 301 15.37 -8.58 -0.03
CA ASP A 301 15.58 -9.12 1.33
C ASP A 301 14.48 -8.71 2.34
N ASN A 302 13.24 -8.42 1.89
CA ASN A 302 12.19 -7.98 2.82
C ASN A 302 11.74 -9.07 3.80
N HIS A 303 11.89 -10.33 3.42
CA HIS A 303 11.51 -11.53 4.16
C HIS A 303 12.75 -12.42 4.34
N GLY A 304 12.83 -13.09 5.48
CA GLY A 304 13.81 -14.14 5.71
C GLY A 304 13.45 -15.44 4.98
N ALA A 305 14.45 -16.28 4.72
CA ALA A 305 14.25 -17.55 4.02
C ALA A 305 13.41 -18.53 4.85
N GLY A 306 12.59 -19.35 4.17
CA GLY A 306 11.78 -20.39 4.78
C GLY A 306 10.35 -20.44 4.23
N GLY A 307 9.56 -21.37 4.79
CA GLY A 307 8.20 -21.67 4.36
C GLY A 307 8.10 -22.61 3.14
N ASP A 308 6.87 -22.94 2.75
CA ASP A 308 6.55 -23.80 1.61
C ASP A 308 5.15 -23.46 1.06
N ILE A 309 4.74 -24.10 -0.03
CA ILE A 309 3.36 -24.16 -0.51
C ILE A 309 2.73 -25.46 0.00
N PHE A 310 1.55 -25.38 0.60
CA PHE A 310 0.86 -26.51 1.20
C PHE A 310 -0.47 -26.78 0.52
N VAL A 311 -0.73 -28.07 0.25
CA VAL A 311 -2.07 -28.58 -0.03
C VAL A 311 -2.59 -29.24 1.24
N LYS A 312 -3.64 -28.66 1.83
CA LYS A 312 -4.28 -29.19 3.04
C LYS A 312 -5.62 -29.84 2.70
N THR A 313 -5.89 -30.97 3.33
CA THR A 313 -7.16 -31.72 3.18
C THR A 313 -7.88 -31.73 4.51
N GLY A 314 -9.04 -31.08 4.59
CA GLY A 314 -9.80 -30.89 5.83
C GLY A 314 -9.56 -29.53 6.47
N PHE A 315 -10.26 -29.29 7.57
CA PHE A 315 -10.36 -27.97 8.20
C PHE A 315 -9.80 -27.92 9.62
N MET A 316 -9.50 -29.06 10.25
CA MET A 316 -8.90 -29.10 11.58
C MET A 316 -7.43 -28.69 11.50
N PRO A 317 -6.90 -27.94 12.49
CA PRO A 317 -5.47 -27.61 12.52
C PRO A 317 -4.56 -28.83 12.41
N ALA A 318 -4.99 -29.96 12.99
CA ALA A 318 -4.30 -31.25 12.95
C ALA A 318 -4.33 -31.96 11.60
N ASP A 319 -5.28 -31.64 10.71
CA ASP A 319 -5.38 -32.30 9.41
C ASP A 319 -4.11 -32.08 8.58
N GLU A 320 -3.75 -33.07 7.77
CA GLU A 320 -2.53 -33.05 6.97
C GLU A 320 -2.44 -31.83 6.04
N ALA A 321 -1.32 -31.12 6.11
CA ALA A 321 -0.90 -30.11 5.17
C ALA A 321 0.38 -30.59 4.48
N ARG A 322 0.26 -31.00 3.22
CA ARG A 322 1.38 -31.58 2.46
C ARG A 322 2.18 -30.50 1.74
N PRO A 323 3.50 -30.37 1.96
CA PRO A 323 4.34 -29.41 1.24
C PRO A 323 4.50 -29.81 -0.24
N LEU A 324 4.55 -28.83 -1.14
CA LEU A 324 4.72 -29.02 -2.58
C LEU A 324 6.16 -28.82 -3.05
N LEU A 325 6.88 -27.83 -2.49
CA LEU A 325 8.26 -27.54 -2.88
C LEU A 325 9.21 -28.50 -2.18
N ASN A 326 9.00 -28.77 -0.89
CA ASN A 326 9.78 -29.69 -0.08
C ASN A 326 11.30 -29.45 -0.23
N GLY A 327 11.70 -28.18 -0.14
CA GLY A 327 13.11 -27.76 -0.26
C GLY A 327 13.71 -27.76 -1.68
N ARG A 328 12.95 -28.10 -2.73
CA ARG A 328 13.43 -28.22 -4.13
C ARG A 328 14.16 -26.98 -4.66
N LEU A 329 13.80 -25.79 -4.19
CA LEU A 329 14.37 -24.51 -4.63
C LEU A 329 15.50 -23.98 -3.71
N GLY A 330 15.85 -24.72 -2.65
CA GLY A 330 16.83 -24.29 -1.66
C GLY A 330 16.31 -23.18 -0.74
N LEU A 331 17.24 -22.42 -0.14
CA LEU A 331 16.90 -21.28 0.72
C LEU A 331 16.28 -20.16 -0.10
N GLY A 332 15.13 -19.67 0.36
CA GLY A 332 14.43 -18.56 -0.27
C GLY A 332 13.04 -18.40 0.32
N HIS A 333 12.21 -17.60 -0.33
CA HIS A 333 10.84 -17.37 0.09
C HIS A 333 9.90 -17.10 -1.09
N ILE A 334 8.62 -17.36 -0.87
CA ILE A 334 7.56 -17.17 -1.88
C ILE A 334 7.18 -15.68 -1.98
N ARG A 335 6.89 -15.23 -3.20
CA ARG A 335 6.55 -13.83 -3.54
C ARG A 335 5.26 -13.74 -4.38
N GLY A 336 4.31 -14.62 -4.14
CA GLY A 336 3.02 -14.67 -4.84
C GLY A 336 2.63 -16.11 -5.16
N LEU A 337 1.33 -16.39 -5.16
CA LEU A 337 0.77 -17.71 -5.42
C LEU A 337 -0.66 -17.57 -5.95
N ASP A 338 -0.97 -18.30 -7.02
CA ASP A 338 -2.32 -18.44 -7.54
C ASP A 338 -2.59 -19.86 -8.06
N ILE A 339 -3.86 -20.25 -8.11
CA ILE A 339 -4.31 -21.59 -8.50
C ILE A 339 -5.05 -21.54 -9.84
N SER A 340 -4.80 -22.54 -10.69
CA SER A 340 -5.54 -22.70 -11.94
C SER A 340 -7.05 -22.87 -11.72
N PHE A 341 -7.87 -22.51 -12.73
CA PHE A 341 -9.32 -22.69 -12.68
C PHE A 341 -9.75 -24.15 -12.52
N GLU A 342 -8.96 -25.12 -13.01
CA GLU A 342 -9.22 -26.55 -12.80
C GLU A 342 -8.82 -27.04 -11.39
N ALA A 343 -8.10 -26.21 -10.63
CA ALA A 343 -7.48 -26.54 -9.36
C ALA A 343 -6.58 -27.78 -9.40
N ASP A 344 -5.82 -27.94 -10.48
CA ASP A 344 -4.88 -29.05 -10.67
C ASP A 344 -3.40 -28.62 -10.63
N ARG A 345 -3.14 -27.32 -10.78
CA ARG A 345 -1.81 -26.68 -10.72
C ARG A 345 -1.86 -25.30 -10.09
N CYS A 346 -0.70 -24.82 -9.67
CA CYS A 346 -0.50 -23.45 -9.19
C CYS A 346 0.72 -22.80 -9.85
N VAL A 347 0.62 -21.48 -10.04
CA VAL A 347 1.72 -20.60 -10.41
C VAL A 347 2.17 -19.83 -9.18
N PHE A 348 3.46 -19.65 -9.00
CA PHE A 348 4.01 -18.95 -7.86
C PHE A 348 5.31 -18.23 -8.21
N SER A 349 5.67 -17.25 -7.40
CA SER A 349 6.96 -16.58 -7.49
C SER A 349 7.87 -17.03 -6.34
N PHE A 350 9.14 -17.26 -6.61
CA PHE A 350 10.12 -17.63 -5.60
C PHE A 350 11.40 -16.81 -5.75
N LEU A 351 11.90 -16.32 -4.63
CA LEU A 351 13.12 -15.54 -4.53
C LEU A 351 14.14 -16.32 -3.70
N LYS A 352 15.29 -16.63 -4.31
CA LYS A 352 16.37 -17.42 -3.69
C LYS A 352 17.24 -16.53 -2.81
N GLN A 353 17.67 -17.06 -1.67
CA GLN A 353 18.50 -16.37 -0.69
C GLN A 353 19.71 -17.22 -0.30
N PRO A 354 20.64 -17.49 -1.24
CA PRO A 354 21.74 -18.42 -1.02
C PRO A 354 22.71 -17.99 0.10
N TRP A 355 22.73 -16.69 0.45
CA TRP A 355 23.61 -16.13 1.48
C TRP A 355 22.91 -15.93 2.83
N TYR A 356 21.65 -16.38 2.95
CA TYR A 356 20.89 -16.21 4.18
C TYR A 356 21.53 -17.00 5.34
N GLY A 357 21.87 -16.31 6.43
CA GLY A 357 22.48 -16.91 7.62
C GLY A 357 24.01 -17.09 7.58
N VAL A 358 24.69 -16.62 6.53
CA VAL A 358 26.16 -16.60 6.45
C VAL A 358 26.71 -15.50 7.39
N GLN A 359 27.70 -15.81 8.24
CA GLN A 359 28.19 -14.88 9.27
C GLN A 359 29.14 -13.80 8.75
N ASP A 360 29.83 -14.06 7.64
CA ASP A 360 30.85 -13.18 7.03
C ASP A 360 30.43 -12.76 5.61
N VAL A 361 29.28 -12.10 5.49
CA VAL A 361 28.84 -11.52 4.20
C VAL A 361 29.75 -10.33 3.89
N PRO A 362 30.42 -10.28 2.71
CA PRO A 362 31.29 -9.15 2.37
C PRO A 362 30.55 -7.80 2.45
N ASP A 363 31.15 -6.77 3.05
CA ASP A 363 30.54 -5.44 3.25
C ASP A 363 29.94 -4.84 1.97
N LYS A 364 30.56 -5.12 0.81
CA LYS A 364 30.07 -4.68 -0.51
C LYS A 364 28.73 -5.29 -0.96
N MET A 365 28.30 -6.39 -0.34
CA MET A 365 26.97 -6.98 -0.52
C MET A 365 25.93 -6.36 0.42
N ILE A 366 26.36 -5.61 1.43
CA ILE A 366 25.52 -4.86 2.36
C ILE A 366 25.46 -3.43 1.82
N ALA A 367 24.65 -3.20 0.77
CA ALA A 367 24.49 -1.87 0.16
C ALA A 367 24.02 -0.82 1.20
N PRO A 368 24.11 0.50 0.90
CA PRO A 368 23.54 1.57 1.75
C PRO A 368 22.04 1.36 2.03
N ASN A 369 21.37 0.58 1.18
CA ASN A 369 20.15 -0.14 1.47
C ASN A 369 20.54 -1.55 1.95
N HIS A 370 20.66 -1.78 3.26
CA HIS A 370 21.17 -3.01 3.92
C HIS A 370 20.46 -4.34 3.54
N GLU A 371 19.59 -4.35 2.52
CA GLU A 371 18.52 -5.33 2.24
C GLU A 371 18.50 -5.84 0.77
N THR A 372 19.62 -5.76 0.02
CA THR A 372 19.60 -6.15 -1.42
C THR A 372 20.63 -7.19 -1.86
N GLY A 373 21.62 -7.53 -1.05
CA GLY A 373 22.71 -8.42 -1.46
C GLY A 373 22.63 -9.85 -0.94
N LEU A 374 21.63 -10.20 -0.12
CA LEU A 374 21.47 -11.58 0.38
C LEU A 374 20.65 -12.48 -0.56
N SER A 375 20.02 -11.89 -1.56
CA SER A 375 19.03 -12.54 -2.40
C SER A 375 19.24 -12.34 -3.89
N ASP A 376 18.83 -13.33 -4.66
CA ASP A 376 18.67 -13.27 -6.11
C ASP A 376 17.38 -12.53 -6.50
N PHE A 377 17.15 -12.39 -7.80
CA PHE A 377 15.88 -11.92 -8.34
C PHE A 377 14.77 -12.98 -8.22
N ALA A 378 13.53 -12.53 -8.04
CA ALA A 378 12.38 -13.42 -7.99
C ALA A 378 11.99 -13.89 -9.40
N HIS A 379 11.56 -15.15 -9.53
CA HIS A 379 11.12 -15.73 -10.80
C HIS A 379 9.82 -16.50 -10.64
N LEU A 380 9.11 -16.67 -11.75
CA LEU A 380 7.87 -17.43 -11.80
C LEU A 380 8.13 -18.93 -12.03
N TYR A 381 7.32 -19.75 -11.39
CA TYR A 381 7.34 -21.20 -11.46
C TYR A 381 5.91 -21.73 -11.51
N GLU A 382 5.71 -22.91 -12.08
CA GLU A 382 4.45 -23.64 -12.04
C GLU A 382 4.68 -25.07 -11.55
N ILE A 383 3.75 -25.61 -10.77
CA ILE A 383 3.75 -27.01 -10.31
C ILE A 383 2.32 -27.56 -10.21
N ARG A 384 2.14 -28.85 -10.47
CA ARG A 384 0.86 -29.54 -10.22
C ARG A 384 0.65 -29.75 -8.71
N LEU A 385 -0.60 -29.78 -8.27
CA LEU A 385 -0.91 -29.96 -6.84
C LEU A 385 -0.57 -31.36 -6.32
N ASP A 386 -0.30 -32.33 -7.19
CA ASP A 386 0.25 -33.64 -6.85
C ASP A 386 1.79 -33.62 -6.63
N GLY A 387 2.46 -32.48 -6.89
CA GLY A 387 3.90 -32.29 -6.74
C GLY A 387 4.75 -32.55 -7.99
N CYS A 388 4.14 -32.98 -9.10
CA CYS A 388 4.83 -33.23 -10.37
C CYS A 388 4.76 -32.02 -11.33
N GLY A 389 5.40 -32.13 -12.50
CA GLY A 389 5.30 -31.13 -13.56
C GLY A 389 5.93 -29.76 -13.25
N PHE A 390 6.87 -29.70 -12.30
CA PHE A 390 7.55 -28.48 -11.89
C PHE A 390 8.35 -27.84 -13.02
N ARG A 391 8.12 -26.55 -13.25
CA ARG A 391 8.81 -25.74 -14.28
C ARG A 391 9.13 -24.35 -13.77
N GLN A 392 10.25 -23.80 -14.23
CA GLN A 392 10.55 -22.37 -14.13
C GLN A 392 10.06 -21.70 -15.42
N LEU A 393 9.32 -20.59 -15.28
CA LEU A 393 8.71 -19.86 -16.39
C LEU A 393 9.49 -18.62 -16.79
N THR A 394 10.14 -17.95 -15.82
CA THR A 394 10.93 -16.74 -16.08
C THR A 394 12.32 -16.83 -15.46
N ASN A 395 13.29 -16.08 -16.01
CA ASN A 395 14.70 -16.15 -15.61
C ASN A 395 15.46 -14.84 -15.87
N ALA A 396 14.81 -13.67 -15.74
CA ALA A 396 15.48 -12.40 -16.04
C ALA A 396 16.71 -12.18 -15.15
N PRO A 397 17.84 -11.78 -15.72
CA PRO A 397 19.07 -11.62 -14.94
C PRO A 397 19.06 -10.41 -14.01
N TYR A 398 18.21 -9.41 -14.28
CA TYR A 398 18.20 -8.13 -13.54
C TYR A 398 16.82 -7.69 -13.06
N ASN A 399 15.82 -8.56 -13.16
CA ASN A 399 14.45 -8.19 -12.86
C ASN A 399 13.73 -9.26 -12.04
N SER A 400 12.91 -8.81 -11.10
CA SER A 400 12.07 -9.68 -10.26
C SER A 400 10.67 -9.79 -10.86
N ASP A 401 10.17 -11.02 -11.00
CA ASP A 401 8.81 -11.31 -11.41
C ASP A 401 8.05 -11.91 -10.20
N ILE A 402 7.01 -11.22 -9.72
CA ILE A 402 6.30 -11.52 -8.47
C ILE A 402 4.78 -11.49 -8.66
N GLU A 403 4.02 -11.99 -7.67
CA GLU A 403 2.55 -11.87 -7.62
C GLU A 403 1.83 -12.36 -8.89
N PRO A 404 2.08 -13.60 -9.35
CA PRO A 404 1.43 -14.12 -10.54
C PRO A 404 -0.05 -14.43 -10.29
N CYS A 405 -0.86 -14.30 -11.34
CA CYS A 405 -2.26 -14.69 -11.39
C CYS A 405 -2.58 -15.31 -12.76
N TYR A 406 -3.38 -16.38 -12.79
CA TYR A 406 -3.81 -17.00 -14.04
C TYR A 406 -4.88 -16.15 -14.74
N LEU A 407 -4.75 -16.03 -16.06
CA LEU A 407 -5.77 -15.44 -16.93
C LEU A 407 -6.73 -16.52 -17.46
N PRO A 408 -7.97 -16.16 -17.85
CA PRO A 408 -8.94 -17.11 -18.37
C PRO A 408 -8.52 -17.88 -19.63
N ASN A 409 -7.44 -17.49 -20.31
CA ASN A 409 -6.86 -18.20 -21.45
C ASN A 409 -5.62 -19.04 -21.07
N ASP A 410 -5.36 -19.26 -19.77
CA ASP A 410 -4.17 -19.93 -19.19
C ASP A 410 -2.84 -19.17 -19.28
N ASP A 411 -2.85 -17.95 -19.83
CA ASP A 411 -1.71 -17.05 -19.70
C ASP A 411 -1.56 -16.56 -18.26
N ILE A 412 -0.45 -15.88 -17.98
CA ILE A 412 -0.11 -15.45 -16.63
C ILE A 412 0.10 -13.93 -16.65
N VAL A 413 -0.65 -13.23 -15.81
CA VAL A 413 -0.35 -11.85 -15.43
C VAL A 413 0.49 -11.85 -14.16
N PHE A 414 1.45 -10.94 -14.03
CA PHE A 414 2.33 -10.84 -12.87
C PHE A 414 2.86 -9.41 -12.72
N CYS A 415 3.45 -9.12 -11.57
CA CYS A 415 4.12 -7.84 -11.30
C CYS A 415 5.62 -7.97 -11.60
N SER A 416 6.22 -6.99 -12.25
CA SER A 416 7.66 -7.00 -12.55
C SER A 416 8.28 -5.60 -12.52
N ASP A 417 9.57 -5.54 -12.18
CA ASP A 417 10.39 -4.32 -12.21
C ASP A 417 11.11 -4.09 -13.56
N ARG A 418 10.73 -4.86 -14.60
CA ARG A 418 11.23 -4.75 -16.00
C ARG A 418 11.03 -3.39 -16.66
N SER A 419 10.20 -2.52 -16.09
CA SER A 419 10.08 -1.14 -16.53
C SER A 419 11.38 -0.36 -16.28
N ASN A 420 12.21 -0.82 -15.34
CA ASN A 420 13.42 -0.17 -14.87
C ASN A 420 13.16 1.28 -14.41
N TYR A 421 12.08 1.47 -13.65
CA TYR A 421 11.71 2.76 -13.09
C TYR A 421 12.00 2.85 -11.58
N GLY A 422 12.47 4.01 -11.16
CA GLY A 422 12.78 4.39 -9.79
C GLY A 422 11.55 4.87 -9.01
N SER A 423 11.58 4.70 -7.69
CA SER A 423 10.47 5.10 -6.82
C SER A 423 10.46 6.60 -6.53
N GLN A 424 9.39 7.29 -6.92
CA GLN A 424 9.21 8.74 -6.71
C GLN A 424 8.96 9.13 -5.25
N CYS A 425 8.43 8.23 -4.44
CA CYS A 425 8.18 8.43 -3.00
C CYS A 425 9.36 7.98 -2.13
N LYS A 426 10.56 7.83 -2.71
CA LYS A 426 11.75 7.47 -1.94
C LYS A 426 12.07 8.52 -0.89
N GLY A 427 12.42 8.07 0.31
CA GLY A 427 12.73 8.95 1.43
C GLY A 427 14.00 9.76 1.17
N MET A 428 15.15 9.15 1.43
CA MET A 428 16.45 9.79 1.24
C MET A 428 16.89 9.71 -0.23
N MET A 429 17.53 10.77 -0.74
CA MET A 429 18.04 10.83 -2.12
C MET A 429 18.90 9.60 -2.50
N VAL A 430 19.74 9.13 -1.58
CA VAL A 430 20.73 8.06 -1.82
C VAL A 430 20.15 6.65 -2.00
N GLN A 431 18.85 6.44 -1.71
CA GLN A 431 18.22 5.12 -1.79
C GLN A 431 18.01 4.68 -3.25
N ASP A 432 18.29 3.39 -3.51
CA ASP A 432 17.98 2.68 -4.75
C ASP A 432 16.69 1.83 -4.61
N LYS A 433 15.60 2.19 -5.29
CA LYS A 433 14.34 1.42 -5.29
C LYS A 433 13.73 1.36 -6.68
N MET A 434 13.42 0.15 -7.15
CA MET A 434 12.63 -0.04 -8.36
C MET A 434 11.14 -0.18 -8.02
N ILE A 435 10.29 0.27 -8.92
CA ILE A 435 8.85 0.03 -8.81
C ILE A 435 8.47 -1.23 -9.60
N THR A 436 7.27 -1.74 -9.38
CA THR A 436 6.73 -2.90 -10.12
C THR A 436 5.44 -2.52 -10.81
N ASN A 437 5.25 -3.02 -12.03
CA ASN A 437 4.05 -2.84 -12.85
C ASN A 437 3.55 -4.19 -13.37
N LEU A 438 2.38 -4.20 -14.00
CA LEU A 438 1.77 -5.42 -14.54
C LEU A 438 2.37 -5.82 -15.89
N TYR A 439 2.74 -7.09 -16.00
CA TYR A 439 3.20 -7.77 -17.20
C TYR A 439 2.37 -9.03 -17.43
N ARG A 440 2.32 -9.49 -18.68
CA ARG A 440 1.72 -10.76 -19.07
C ARG A 440 2.75 -11.58 -19.83
N CYS A 441 2.70 -12.90 -19.66
CA CYS A 441 3.36 -13.87 -20.52
C CYS A 441 2.37 -14.97 -20.93
N ASP A 442 2.73 -15.67 -21.99
CA ASP A 442 2.04 -16.90 -22.38
C ASP A 442 2.20 -17.96 -21.29
N ARG A 443 1.36 -19.00 -21.34
CA ARG A 443 1.41 -20.13 -20.40
C ARG A 443 2.80 -20.76 -20.20
N ASP A 444 3.66 -20.75 -21.21
CA ASP A 444 5.01 -21.31 -21.16
C ASP A 444 6.07 -20.33 -20.62
N GLY A 445 5.69 -19.08 -20.32
CA GLY A 445 6.59 -18.01 -19.90
C GLY A 445 7.12 -17.15 -21.04
N GLY A 446 6.79 -17.46 -22.30
CA GLY A 446 7.16 -16.69 -23.47
C GLY A 446 6.38 -15.38 -23.63
N ASN A 447 6.75 -14.58 -24.64
CA ASN A 447 6.02 -13.37 -25.06
C ASN A 447 5.70 -12.37 -23.92
N ILE A 448 6.65 -12.20 -22.99
CA ILE A 448 6.51 -11.22 -21.91
C ILE A 448 6.31 -9.80 -22.48
N ARG A 449 5.21 -9.16 -22.09
CA ARG A 449 4.92 -7.76 -22.44
C ARG A 449 4.25 -7.02 -21.29
N ALA A 450 4.44 -5.70 -21.25
CA ALA A 450 3.77 -4.84 -20.28
C ALA A 450 2.26 -4.80 -20.53
N LEU A 451 1.47 -4.89 -19.47
CA LEU A 451 0.05 -4.50 -19.46
C LEU A 451 -0.13 -3.06 -18.96
N SER A 452 0.79 -2.62 -18.10
CA SER A 452 0.89 -1.25 -17.65
C SER A 452 2.35 -0.84 -17.53
N ASN A 453 2.64 0.40 -17.91
CA ASN A 453 3.92 1.06 -17.71
C ASN A 453 3.72 2.33 -16.88
N ASN A 454 2.88 2.24 -15.86
CA ASN A 454 2.71 3.32 -14.90
C ASN A 454 4.09 3.74 -14.35
N LYS A 455 4.34 5.05 -14.27
CA LYS A 455 5.56 5.61 -13.68
C LYS A 455 5.64 5.40 -12.16
N ASP A 456 4.53 4.94 -11.57
CA ASP A 456 4.35 4.55 -10.18
C ASP A 456 4.05 3.03 -10.11
N PHE A 457 3.37 2.54 -9.08
CA PHE A 457 3.15 1.10 -8.88
C PHE A 457 1.82 0.62 -9.46
N ASP A 458 1.83 -0.58 -10.06
CA ASP A 458 0.64 -1.41 -10.26
C ASP A 458 0.87 -2.80 -9.71
N ARG A 459 0.04 -3.23 -8.74
CA ARG A 459 0.28 -4.47 -7.99
C ARG A 459 -0.99 -5.20 -7.55
N HIS A 460 -0.79 -6.42 -7.06
CA HIS A 460 -1.84 -7.30 -6.54
C HIS A 460 -2.97 -7.58 -7.57
N PRO A 461 -2.64 -8.04 -8.80
CA PRO A 461 -3.63 -8.34 -9.81
C PRO A 461 -4.44 -9.59 -9.43
N HIS A 462 -5.76 -9.51 -9.64
CA HIS A 462 -6.66 -10.67 -9.57
C HIS A 462 -7.67 -10.60 -10.72
N VAL A 463 -8.11 -11.75 -11.24
CA VAL A 463 -9.17 -11.81 -12.26
C VAL A 463 -10.55 -11.73 -11.60
N MET A 464 -11.41 -10.86 -12.12
CA MET A 464 -12.83 -10.75 -11.74
C MET A 464 -13.69 -11.74 -12.55
N GLU A 465 -14.91 -12.03 -12.08
CA GLU A 465 -15.81 -12.99 -12.75
C GLU A 465 -16.20 -12.58 -14.18
N ASN A 466 -16.11 -11.29 -14.50
CA ASN A 466 -16.33 -10.81 -15.86
C ASN A 466 -15.13 -11.01 -16.80
N GLY A 467 -14.00 -11.51 -16.28
CA GLY A 467 -12.76 -11.76 -17.01
C GLY A 467 -11.79 -10.58 -17.07
N GLN A 468 -12.15 -9.42 -16.50
CA GLN A 468 -11.24 -8.29 -16.35
C GLN A 468 -10.31 -8.47 -15.15
N LEU A 469 -9.23 -7.70 -15.12
CA LEU A 469 -8.34 -7.61 -13.96
C LEU A 469 -8.84 -6.56 -12.97
N VAL A 470 -8.59 -6.78 -11.68
CA VAL A 470 -8.60 -5.75 -10.64
C VAL A 470 -7.21 -5.69 -10.01
N PHE A 471 -6.71 -4.49 -9.77
CA PHE A 471 -5.38 -4.27 -9.19
C PHE A 471 -5.31 -2.93 -8.46
N VAL A 472 -4.24 -2.74 -7.68
CA VAL A 472 -3.93 -1.48 -7.02
C VAL A 472 -3.07 -0.63 -7.93
N HIS A 473 -3.51 0.60 -8.18
CA HIS A 473 -2.78 1.60 -8.96
C HIS A 473 -2.37 2.76 -8.05
N TRP A 474 -1.09 3.12 -8.10
CA TRP A 474 -0.53 4.28 -7.41
C TRP A 474 -0.43 5.44 -8.37
N GLU A 475 -0.72 6.65 -7.88
CA GLU A 475 -0.70 7.83 -8.73
C GLU A 475 -0.17 9.06 -8.01
N TYR A 476 1.01 9.51 -8.41
CA TYR A 476 1.64 10.75 -7.96
C TYR A 476 1.61 11.80 -9.07
N GLN A 477 0.42 12.05 -9.62
CA GLN A 477 0.21 13.05 -10.65
C GLN A 477 -0.30 14.33 -10.00
N GLU A 478 0.62 15.23 -9.63
CA GLU A 478 0.27 16.51 -8.99
C GLU A 478 -0.63 16.34 -7.74
N ARG A 479 -0.46 15.24 -7.01
CA ARG A 479 -1.25 14.87 -5.82
C ARG A 479 -0.33 14.29 -4.75
N HIS A 480 -0.75 14.39 -3.49
CA HIS A 480 0.03 13.90 -2.37
C HIS A 480 0.25 12.38 -2.47
N LEU A 481 1.47 11.94 -2.21
CA LEU A 481 1.90 10.56 -2.42
C LEU A 481 1.26 9.51 -1.48
N TYR A 482 0.38 9.89 -0.55
CA TYR A 482 -0.11 8.98 0.51
C TYR A 482 -1.51 8.39 0.24
N GLN A 483 -2.39 9.16 -0.39
CA GLN A 483 -3.83 8.87 -0.37
C GLN A 483 -4.34 8.22 -1.66
N THR A 484 -3.53 8.24 -2.73
CA THR A 484 -3.91 7.86 -4.10
C THR A 484 -3.43 6.47 -4.48
N HIS A 485 -3.65 5.49 -3.59
CA HIS A 485 -3.47 4.07 -3.89
C HIS A 485 -4.85 3.43 -4.04
N THR A 486 -5.28 3.30 -5.29
CA THR A 486 -6.71 3.14 -5.63
C THR A 486 -6.93 1.88 -6.43
N LEU A 487 -8.18 1.43 -6.53
CA LEU A 487 -8.50 0.21 -7.26
C LEU A 487 -8.76 0.55 -8.71
N TRP A 488 -8.09 -0.18 -9.60
CA TRP A 488 -8.20 -0.04 -11.05
C TRP A 488 -8.56 -1.38 -11.68
N THR A 489 -9.08 -1.31 -12.90
CA THR A 489 -9.42 -2.47 -13.73
C THR A 489 -8.86 -2.31 -15.12
N SER A 490 -8.62 -3.42 -15.81
CA SER A 490 -8.24 -3.47 -17.23
C SER A 490 -8.70 -4.79 -17.85
N ARG A 491 -8.70 -4.87 -19.19
CA ARG A 491 -8.81 -6.18 -19.86
C ARG A 491 -7.50 -6.98 -19.68
N PRO A 492 -7.53 -8.32 -19.83
CA PRO A 492 -6.33 -9.16 -19.76
C PRO A 492 -5.21 -8.80 -20.73
N ASP A 493 -5.51 -8.06 -21.81
CA ASP A 493 -4.52 -7.56 -22.77
C ASP A 493 -3.94 -6.18 -22.40
N GLY A 494 -4.37 -5.58 -21.29
CA GLY A 494 -3.95 -4.27 -20.79
C GLY A 494 -4.78 -3.09 -21.33
N SER A 495 -5.71 -3.33 -22.25
CA SER A 495 -6.56 -2.28 -22.81
C SER A 495 -7.68 -1.88 -21.82
N TYR A 496 -8.25 -0.68 -22.01
CA TYR A 496 -9.29 -0.13 -21.14
C TYR A 496 -8.91 -0.09 -19.65
N ALA A 497 -7.64 0.17 -19.34
CA ALA A 497 -7.19 0.41 -17.97
C ALA A 497 -7.80 1.70 -17.41
N ASP A 498 -8.52 1.62 -16.29
CA ASP A 498 -9.21 2.75 -15.64
C ASP A 498 -9.47 2.51 -14.15
N ALA A 499 -9.75 3.58 -13.40
CA ALA A 499 -10.13 3.50 -11.99
C ALA A 499 -11.51 2.83 -11.83
N ILE A 500 -11.60 1.81 -10.97
CA ILE A 500 -12.88 1.19 -10.59
C ILE A 500 -13.41 1.78 -9.28
N TYR A 501 -12.54 2.18 -8.34
CA TYR A 501 -12.97 2.75 -7.06
C TYR A 501 -11.87 3.53 -6.31
N LYS A 502 -12.28 4.51 -5.47
CA LYS A 502 -11.48 5.33 -4.56
C LYS A 502 -10.54 6.35 -5.21
N GLN A 503 -10.77 6.75 -6.47
CA GLN A 503 -9.86 7.67 -7.16
C GLN A 503 -9.73 9.05 -6.47
N HIS A 504 -10.82 9.55 -5.89
CA HIS A 504 -10.93 10.89 -5.28
C HIS A 504 -11.51 10.87 -3.86
N ILE A 505 -11.34 9.76 -3.12
CA ILE A 505 -11.84 9.64 -1.74
C ILE A 505 -10.66 9.78 -0.75
N GLU A 506 -10.52 10.97 -0.16
CA GLU A 506 -9.47 11.24 0.85
C GLU A 506 -9.82 10.70 2.23
N SER A 507 -11.11 10.65 2.59
CA SER A 507 -11.57 10.26 3.92
C SER A 507 -11.51 8.75 4.19
N GLY A 508 -10.95 7.95 3.28
CA GLY A 508 -10.85 6.48 3.37
C GLY A 508 -9.52 6.01 3.96
N PRO A 509 -9.23 4.69 3.93
CA PRO A 509 -7.86 4.21 4.14
C PRO A 509 -6.92 4.81 3.08
N MET A 510 -5.61 4.86 3.34
CA MET A 510 -4.64 5.33 2.34
C MET A 510 -4.58 4.39 1.13
N SER A 511 -4.68 3.09 1.36
CA SER A 511 -4.61 2.04 0.34
C SER A 511 -5.66 0.95 0.56
N LEU A 512 -6.16 0.39 -0.55
CA LEU A 512 -6.90 -0.87 -0.60
C LEU A 512 -6.05 -1.86 -1.39
N ARG A 513 -5.77 -3.05 -0.84
CA ARG A 513 -4.86 -4.04 -1.44
C ARG A 513 -5.43 -5.45 -1.40
N GLU A 514 -4.81 -6.37 -2.15
CA GLU A 514 -5.26 -7.77 -2.26
C GLU A 514 -6.76 -7.88 -2.55
N SER A 515 -7.24 -7.03 -3.48
CA SER A 515 -8.65 -6.92 -3.79
C SER A 515 -9.12 -8.11 -4.62
N ARG A 516 -10.20 -8.76 -4.20
CA ARG A 516 -10.83 -9.86 -4.93
C ARG A 516 -12.31 -9.60 -5.14
N HIS A 517 -12.83 -10.03 -6.28
CA HIS A 517 -14.25 -9.96 -6.58
C HIS A 517 -15.05 -10.91 -5.70
N ILE A 518 -16.15 -10.42 -5.14
CA ILE A 518 -17.10 -11.24 -4.38
C ILE A 518 -18.07 -11.88 -5.38
N PRO A 519 -18.13 -13.22 -5.46
CA PRO A 519 -18.91 -13.92 -6.48
C PRO A 519 -20.37 -13.48 -6.58
N GLY A 520 -20.88 -13.27 -7.79
CA GLY A 520 -22.27 -12.93 -8.08
C GLY A 520 -22.71 -11.51 -7.68
N THR A 521 -21.76 -10.62 -7.35
CA THR A 521 -22.07 -9.25 -6.88
C THR A 521 -21.29 -8.17 -7.64
N THR A 522 -21.48 -6.91 -7.26
CA THR A 522 -20.63 -5.76 -7.65
C THR A 522 -19.66 -5.37 -6.54
N GLN A 523 -19.33 -6.30 -5.64
CA GLN A 523 -18.53 -6.02 -4.46
C GLN A 523 -17.13 -6.62 -4.59
N LEU A 524 -16.17 -5.94 -3.98
CA LEU A 524 -14.81 -6.41 -3.77
C LEU A 524 -14.58 -6.57 -2.26
N VAL A 525 -13.74 -7.52 -1.89
CA VAL A 525 -13.11 -7.57 -0.57
C VAL A 525 -11.65 -7.13 -0.71
N ALA A 526 -11.15 -6.33 0.22
CA ALA A 526 -9.79 -5.81 0.20
C ALA A 526 -9.21 -5.67 1.61
N ILE A 527 -7.88 -5.59 1.71
CA ILE A 527 -7.19 -5.12 2.91
C ILE A 527 -7.05 -3.60 2.85
N ALA A 528 -7.65 -2.92 3.82
CA ALA A 528 -7.44 -1.50 4.05
C ALA A 528 -6.15 -1.30 4.86
N CYS A 529 -5.21 -0.50 4.34
CA CYS A 529 -3.92 -0.27 5.00
C CYS A 529 -3.32 1.10 4.67
N GLY A 530 -2.17 1.40 5.28
CA GLY A 530 -1.42 2.64 5.10
C GLY A 530 -0.60 2.73 3.82
N HIS A 531 0.13 3.83 3.65
CA HIS A 531 1.07 4.02 2.55
C HIS A 531 2.34 3.17 2.76
N HIS A 532 2.93 3.25 3.96
CA HIS A 532 4.12 2.52 4.43
C HIS A 532 3.80 1.23 5.18
N THR A 533 2.60 0.70 5.02
CA THR A 533 2.21 -0.60 5.56
C THR A 533 2.25 -1.65 4.46
N GLY A 534 2.56 -2.91 4.77
CA GLY A 534 2.40 -4.01 3.83
C GLY A 534 0.91 -4.27 3.55
N GLU A 535 0.60 -5.43 3.00
CA GLU A 535 -0.73 -6.00 2.85
C GLU A 535 -1.29 -6.49 4.20
N ILE A 536 -1.24 -5.60 5.20
CA ILE A 536 -1.61 -5.81 6.60
C ILE A 536 -2.61 -4.72 6.99
N GLY A 537 -3.75 -5.10 7.55
CA GLY A 537 -4.72 -4.13 8.05
C GLY A 537 -6.09 -4.72 8.38
N ALA A 538 -7.14 -3.93 8.18
CA ALA A 538 -8.53 -4.34 8.35
C ALA A 538 -9.10 -4.91 7.04
N ILE A 539 -10.07 -5.83 7.13
CA ILE A 539 -10.83 -6.27 5.96
C ILE A 539 -11.92 -5.23 5.66
N MET A 540 -11.98 -4.77 4.41
CA MET A 540 -12.93 -3.79 3.90
C MET A 540 -13.74 -4.41 2.76
N LEU A 541 -15.06 -4.25 2.80
CA LEU A 541 -15.94 -4.51 1.66
C LEU A 541 -16.13 -3.22 0.86
N VAL A 542 -16.07 -3.33 -0.46
CA VAL A 542 -16.13 -2.22 -1.41
C VAL A 542 -17.20 -2.51 -2.46
N ASP A 543 -18.30 -1.77 -2.44
CA ASP A 543 -19.33 -1.82 -3.47
C ASP A 543 -19.11 -0.70 -4.49
N TYR A 544 -18.52 -1.06 -5.64
CA TYR A 544 -18.19 -0.09 -6.68
C TYR A 544 -19.41 0.35 -7.50
N ALA A 545 -20.57 -0.31 -7.36
CA ALA A 545 -21.80 0.09 -8.04
C ALA A 545 -22.38 1.41 -7.49
N LYS A 546 -22.01 1.82 -6.27
CA LYS A 546 -22.38 3.13 -5.72
C LYS A 546 -21.72 4.30 -6.44
N GLY A 547 -20.63 4.03 -7.16
CA GLY A 547 -19.85 5.02 -7.89
C GLY A 547 -18.39 5.00 -7.45
N ILE A 548 -17.50 5.27 -8.40
CA ILE A 548 -16.04 5.21 -8.25
C ILE A 548 -15.56 6.02 -7.03
N ASN A 549 -16.24 7.13 -6.72
CA ASN A 549 -15.83 8.07 -5.68
C ASN A 549 -16.87 8.26 -4.56
N ASP A 550 -17.82 7.32 -4.41
CA ASP A 550 -18.79 7.38 -3.32
C ASP A 550 -18.22 6.77 -2.03
N PRO A 551 -17.94 7.56 -0.97
CA PRO A 551 -17.45 7.05 0.31
C PRO A 551 -18.32 5.97 0.97
N ASP A 552 -19.62 5.90 0.67
CA ASP A 552 -20.55 4.91 1.23
C ASP A 552 -20.43 3.53 0.59
N GLY A 553 -19.62 3.37 -0.45
CA GLY A 553 -19.26 2.07 -1.01
C GLY A 553 -18.34 1.26 -0.09
N MET A 554 -17.70 1.87 0.91
CA MET A 554 -16.79 1.19 1.86
C MET A 554 -17.46 0.84 3.18
N ARG A 555 -17.31 -0.42 3.63
CA ARG A 555 -17.73 -0.92 4.94
C ARG A 555 -16.66 -1.79 5.59
N LEU A 556 -16.41 -1.60 6.88
CA LEU A 556 -15.47 -2.42 7.65
C LEU A 556 -16.09 -3.78 7.98
N LEU A 557 -15.42 -4.85 7.58
CA LEU A 557 -15.76 -6.20 8.04
C LEU A 557 -15.19 -6.46 9.44
N THR A 558 -14.04 -5.87 9.78
CA THR A 558 -13.30 -6.17 11.02
C THR A 558 -13.16 -4.94 11.92
N PRO A 559 -14.24 -4.46 12.55
CA PRO A 559 -14.14 -3.35 13.50
C PRO A 559 -13.26 -3.72 14.70
N GLY A 560 -12.41 -2.78 15.13
CA GLY A 560 -11.46 -3.01 16.22
C GLY A 560 -10.11 -3.61 15.80
N ALA A 561 -9.90 -3.86 14.49
CA ALA A 561 -8.58 -4.19 13.96
C ALA A 561 -7.56 -3.08 14.30
N GLY A 562 -6.30 -3.46 14.50
CA GLY A 562 -5.22 -2.55 14.87
C GLY A 562 -5.07 -1.39 13.88
N PRO A 563 -4.70 -0.17 14.33
CA PRO A 563 -4.55 0.96 13.42
C PRO A 563 -3.31 0.78 12.53
N THR A 564 -3.46 1.10 11.25
CA THR A 564 -2.34 1.28 10.32
C THR A 564 -2.14 2.78 10.01
N GLU A 565 -1.08 3.13 9.30
CA GLU A 565 -0.80 4.52 8.92
C GLU A 565 -2.01 5.15 8.20
N GLY A 566 -2.48 6.30 8.68
CA GLY A 566 -3.68 6.97 8.16
C GLY A 566 -5.02 6.41 8.66
N GLY A 567 -5.04 5.22 9.27
CA GLY A 567 -6.24 4.56 9.75
C GLY A 567 -7.19 4.14 8.63
N TYR A 568 -8.44 3.83 9.00
CA TYR A 568 -9.44 3.25 8.08
C TYR A 568 -10.58 4.20 7.72
N GLY A 569 -10.38 5.51 7.84
CA GLY A 569 -11.36 6.51 7.43
C GLY A 569 -12.68 6.53 8.23
N LYS A 570 -12.69 5.96 9.44
CA LYS A 570 -13.88 5.80 10.30
C LYS A 570 -15.10 5.22 9.56
N ARG A 571 -14.86 4.30 8.62
CA ARG A 571 -15.94 3.68 7.83
C ARG A 571 -16.87 2.87 8.75
N PRO A 572 -18.19 2.88 8.51
CA PRO A 572 -19.10 2.07 9.32
C PRO A 572 -18.78 0.59 9.18
N PRO A 573 -19.00 -0.22 10.22
CA PRO A 573 -19.03 -1.67 10.07
C PRO A 573 -20.10 -2.12 9.06
N VAL A 574 -19.98 -3.36 8.59
CA VAL A 574 -21.08 -4.05 7.88
C VAL A 574 -22.35 -4.11 8.74
N PRO A 575 -23.56 -4.15 8.14
CA PRO A 575 -24.82 -4.10 8.89
C PRO A 575 -24.98 -5.17 9.97
N GLU A 576 -24.38 -6.35 9.77
CA GLU A 576 -24.41 -7.46 10.71
C GLU A 576 -23.49 -7.26 11.94
N GLY A 577 -22.73 -6.16 11.97
CA GLY A 577 -21.81 -5.80 13.06
C GLY A 577 -20.34 -6.13 12.76
N GLY A 578 -20.09 -7.12 11.90
CA GLY A 578 -18.73 -7.53 11.53
C GLY A 578 -18.03 -8.36 12.59
N LEU A 579 -16.76 -8.65 12.33
CA LEU A 579 -15.86 -9.38 13.19
C LEU A 579 -15.15 -8.42 14.15
N GLU A 580 -15.67 -8.34 15.38
CA GLU A 580 -15.05 -7.59 16.49
C GLU A 580 -13.62 -8.09 16.76
N ASP A 581 -12.69 -7.15 16.91
CA ASP A 581 -11.28 -7.40 17.23
C ASP A 581 -10.77 -6.46 18.33
N SER A 582 -9.60 -6.76 18.87
CA SER A 582 -8.92 -5.97 19.91
C SER A 582 -7.48 -5.64 19.51
N GLY A 583 -7.28 -5.23 18.26
CA GLY A 583 -5.99 -4.76 17.75
C GLY A 583 -5.24 -5.77 16.88
N GLY A 584 -5.83 -6.90 16.51
CA GLY A 584 -5.24 -7.81 15.53
C GLY A 584 -5.28 -7.27 14.09
N HIS A 585 -4.59 -7.96 13.18
CA HIS A 585 -4.53 -7.61 11.76
C HIS A 585 -4.82 -8.80 10.85
N TYR A 586 -5.23 -8.49 9.62
CA TYR A 586 -5.67 -9.42 8.59
C TYR A 586 -4.85 -9.26 7.31
N GLN A 587 -4.72 -10.37 6.55
CA GLN A 587 -4.12 -10.39 5.21
C GLN A 587 -4.86 -11.38 4.29
N TYR A 588 -4.71 -11.17 2.97
CA TYR A 588 -5.15 -12.08 1.90
C TYR A 588 -6.59 -12.60 2.06
N PRO A 589 -7.61 -11.72 2.10
CA PRO A 589 -8.98 -12.16 2.20
C PRO A 589 -9.39 -12.88 0.90
N TYR A 590 -10.10 -13.99 1.03
CA TYR A 590 -10.64 -14.74 -0.09
C TYR A 590 -12.16 -14.90 0.10
N PRO A 591 -13.00 -14.36 -0.81
CA PRO A 591 -14.45 -14.44 -0.67
C PRO A 591 -14.98 -15.82 -1.05
N LEU A 592 -15.84 -16.38 -0.18
CA LEU A 592 -16.66 -17.55 -0.49
C LEU A 592 -18.08 -17.14 -0.92
N SER A 593 -18.57 -16.06 -0.32
CA SER A 593 -19.81 -15.35 -0.68
C SER A 593 -19.70 -13.89 -0.20
N GLU A 594 -20.76 -13.11 -0.34
CA GLU A 594 -20.86 -11.76 0.23
C GLU A 594 -20.85 -11.71 1.75
N LYS A 595 -21.05 -12.87 2.41
CA LYS A 595 -21.11 -12.99 3.86
C LYS A 595 -19.98 -13.81 4.49
N CYS A 596 -19.29 -14.66 3.73
CA CYS A 596 -18.31 -15.64 4.23
C CYS A 596 -16.97 -15.53 3.51
N PHE A 597 -15.86 -15.59 4.26
CA PHE A 597 -14.51 -15.37 3.74
C PHE A 597 -13.49 -16.30 4.40
N LEU A 598 -12.37 -16.52 3.71
CA LEU A 598 -11.13 -17.00 4.33
C LEU A 598 -10.17 -15.81 4.49
N THR A 599 -9.28 -15.85 5.47
CA THR A 599 -8.29 -14.79 5.69
C THR A 599 -7.10 -15.31 6.48
N ALA A 600 -5.95 -14.65 6.36
CA ALA A 600 -4.86 -14.79 7.30
C ALA A 600 -5.11 -13.82 8.48
N TYR A 601 -4.89 -14.25 9.72
CA TYR A 601 -5.08 -13.41 10.92
C TYR A 601 -3.99 -13.62 11.96
N SER A 602 -3.55 -12.50 12.55
CA SER A 602 -2.69 -12.47 13.74
C SER A 602 -3.34 -11.64 14.83
N PHE A 603 -3.27 -12.15 16.06
CA PHE A 603 -3.70 -11.43 17.24
C PHE A 603 -2.79 -10.22 17.51
N GLY A 604 -3.38 -9.14 18.02
CA GLY A 604 -2.64 -8.03 18.61
C GLY A 604 -2.30 -8.35 20.06
N VAL A 605 -1.04 -8.14 20.47
CA VAL A 605 -0.63 -8.29 21.88
C VAL A 605 0.26 -7.11 22.26
N GLY A 606 -0.23 -6.23 23.13
CA GLY A 606 0.48 -5.03 23.57
C GLY A 606 0.50 -3.89 22.53
N ASN A 607 1.35 -2.89 22.75
CA ASN A 607 1.56 -1.73 21.86
C ASN A 607 2.37 -2.07 20.58
N LEU A 608 2.46 -3.34 20.21
CA LEU A 608 3.27 -3.76 19.07
C LEU A 608 2.50 -3.51 17.77
N ALA A 609 2.98 -2.54 16.99
CA ALA A 609 2.55 -2.25 15.62
C ALA A 609 2.94 -3.36 14.61
N ASP A 610 3.57 -4.44 15.08
CA ASP A 610 4.22 -5.49 14.29
C ASP A 610 3.58 -6.86 14.59
N THR A 611 2.35 -7.10 14.12
CA THR A 611 1.70 -8.41 14.23
C THR A 611 2.38 -9.45 13.32
N LYS A 612 2.73 -10.60 13.90
CA LYS A 612 3.53 -11.70 13.32
C LYS A 612 2.83 -13.05 13.51
N ASN A 613 3.25 -14.09 12.79
CA ASN A 613 2.65 -15.43 12.86
C ASN A 613 1.16 -15.42 12.47
N TYR A 614 0.83 -15.13 11.21
CA TYR A 614 -0.55 -15.20 10.72
C TYR A 614 -1.01 -16.67 10.58
N GLY A 615 -2.20 -16.99 11.07
CA GLY A 615 -2.87 -18.29 10.82
C GLY A 615 -3.93 -18.16 9.73
N LEU A 616 -4.35 -19.28 9.14
CA LEU A 616 -5.49 -19.39 8.22
C LEU A 616 -6.80 -19.54 8.98
N TYR A 617 -7.77 -18.67 8.70
CA TYR A 617 -9.07 -18.65 9.35
C TYR A 617 -10.22 -18.61 8.33
N TYR A 618 -11.34 -19.20 8.71
CA TYR A 618 -12.67 -18.81 8.22
C TYR A 618 -13.19 -17.62 9.03
N VAL A 619 -13.82 -16.64 8.37
CA VAL A 619 -14.51 -15.51 8.99
C VAL A 619 -15.83 -15.15 8.27
N ASP A 620 -16.74 -14.48 8.95
CA ASP A 620 -17.99 -13.97 8.34
C ASP A 620 -18.46 -12.62 8.91
N VAL A 621 -19.50 -12.06 8.28
CA VAL A 621 -20.05 -10.73 8.63
C VAL A 621 -20.72 -10.67 10.01
N TRP A 622 -21.11 -11.82 10.58
CA TRP A 622 -21.69 -11.86 11.93
C TRP A 622 -20.60 -11.85 12.99
N GLY A 623 -19.37 -12.25 12.63
CA GLY A 623 -18.20 -12.24 13.49
C GLY A 623 -17.79 -13.61 14.01
N ASN A 624 -18.17 -14.69 13.32
CA ASN A 624 -17.56 -15.99 13.58
C ASN A 624 -16.11 -15.99 13.06
N ARG A 625 -15.20 -16.62 13.81
CA ARG A 625 -13.78 -16.78 13.45
C ARG A 625 -13.31 -18.16 13.85
N GLU A 626 -12.90 -18.97 12.88
CA GLU A 626 -12.49 -20.35 13.11
C GLU A 626 -11.12 -20.64 12.51
N LEU A 627 -10.20 -21.11 13.37
CA LEU A 627 -8.88 -21.54 12.94
C LEU A 627 -8.99 -22.77 12.04
N ILE A 628 -8.27 -22.73 10.92
CA ILE A 628 -8.08 -23.87 10.02
C ILE A 628 -6.65 -24.39 10.07
N HIS A 629 -5.66 -23.49 10.08
CA HIS A 629 -4.25 -23.87 10.11
C HIS A 629 -3.40 -22.76 10.74
N ARG A 630 -2.38 -23.13 11.50
CA ARG A 630 -1.37 -22.21 12.01
C ARG A 630 -0.02 -22.91 12.03
N ASP A 631 0.96 -22.29 11.40
CA ASP A 631 2.34 -22.68 11.52
C ASP A 631 2.95 -22.02 12.77
N LYS A 632 3.79 -22.75 13.50
CA LYS A 632 4.38 -22.26 14.75
C LYS A 632 5.49 -21.22 14.53
N MET A 633 6.11 -21.23 13.35
CA MET A 633 7.28 -20.42 13.03
C MET A 633 7.01 -19.39 11.94
N TYR A 634 6.10 -19.69 11.02
CA TYR A 634 5.83 -18.89 9.84
C TYR A 634 4.41 -18.34 9.82
N SER A 635 4.22 -17.28 9.06
CA SER A 635 2.93 -16.70 8.75
C SER A 635 2.33 -17.36 7.50
N VAL A 636 1.03 -17.66 7.54
CA VAL A 636 0.26 -18.08 6.37
C VAL A 636 0.05 -16.89 5.44
N VAL A 637 0.27 -17.11 4.14
CA VAL A 637 0.17 -16.13 3.06
C VAL A 637 -0.48 -16.77 1.83
N TRP A 638 -1.14 -15.97 0.98
CA TRP A 638 -1.84 -16.38 -0.27
C TRP A 638 -2.65 -17.69 -0.14
N LEU A 639 -3.85 -17.56 0.42
CA LEU A 639 -4.75 -18.67 0.74
C LEU A 639 -5.94 -18.74 -0.20
N MET A 640 -6.37 -19.95 -0.56
CA MET A 640 -7.50 -20.18 -1.46
C MET A 640 -8.05 -21.62 -1.38
N PRO A 641 -9.35 -21.83 -1.66
CA PRO A 641 -9.91 -23.16 -1.89
C PRO A 641 -9.25 -23.87 -3.07
N ALA A 642 -8.92 -25.15 -2.91
CA ALA A 642 -8.40 -26.01 -3.98
C ALA A 642 -9.53 -26.86 -4.58
N ARG A 643 -10.42 -26.19 -5.33
CA ARG A 643 -11.53 -26.78 -6.07
C ARG A 643 -11.66 -26.13 -7.46
N PRO A 644 -12.21 -26.84 -8.46
CA PRO A 644 -12.51 -26.22 -9.75
C PRO A 644 -13.38 -24.97 -9.59
N GLN A 645 -13.04 -23.93 -10.33
CA GLN A 645 -13.73 -22.65 -10.37
C GLN A 645 -14.33 -22.43 -11.77
N ALA A 646 -15.41 -21.65 -11.84
CA ALA A 646 -15.94 -21.22 -13.12
C ALA A 646 -14.89 -20.36 -13.83
N ARG A 647 -14.52 -20.74 -15.06
CA ARG A 647 -13.60 -19.96 -15.87
C ARG A 647 -14.31 -18.68 -16.34
N PRO A 648 -13.79 -17.48 -16.04
CA PRO A 648 -14.35 -16.24 -16.53
C PRO A 648 -14.33 -16.15 -18.07
N PRO A 649 -15.09 -15.24 -18.68
CA PRO A 649 -15.02 -15.01 -20.12
C PRO A 649 -13.60 -14.68 -20.59
N VAL A 650 -13.16 -15.32 -21.68
CA VAL A 650 -11.92 -14.98 -22.38
C VAL A 650 -12.19 -13.78 -23.29
N TYR A 651 -11.49 -12.67 -23.07
CA TYR A 651 -11.54 -11.53 -23.97
C TYR A 651 -10.69 -11.80 -25.23
N PRO A 652 -11.21 -11.52 -26.43
CA PRO A 652 -10.37 -11.52 -27.62
C PRO A 652 -9.34 -10.41 -27.49
N GLU A 653 -8.07 -10.77 -27.70
CA GLU A 653 -6.98 -9.80 -27.72
C GLU A 653 -7.13 -8.86 -28.91
N GLN A 654 -6.96 -7.56 -28.69
CA GLN A 654 -6.84 -6.62 -29.79
C GLN A 654 -5.44 -6.79 -30.40
N PRO A 655 -5.30 -7.29 -31.64
CA PRO A 655 -3.98 -7.45 -32.23
C PRO A 655 -3.32 -6.07 -32.33
N PRO A 656 -2.02 -5.94 -32.03
CA PRO A 656 -1.30 -4.67 -32.08
C PRO A 656 -1.12 -4.26 -33.55
N LYS A 657 -2.16 -3.64 -34.15
CA LYS A 657 -2.15 -3.26 -35.57
C LYS A 657 -1.29 -2.03 -35.85
N THR A 658 -1.06 -1.19 -34.84
CA THR A 658 -0.42 0.12 -34.98
C THR A 658 0.47 0.47 -33.78
N ALA A 659 1.46 1.34 -33.98
CA ALA A 659 2.33 1.88 -32.92
C ALA A 659 1.66 2.99 -32.06
N TYR A 660 0.37 3.22 -32.25
CA TYR A 660 -0.43 4.23 -31.55
C TYR A 660 -1.79 3.67 -31.15
N ALA A 661 -2.46 4.36 -30.23
CA ALA A 661 -3.88 4.21 -29.92
C ALA A 661 -4.68 5.42 -30.43
N THR A 662 -5.98 5.26 -30.57
CA THR A 662 -6.91 6.30 -31.02
C THR A 662 -7.85 6.68 -29.88
N VAL A 663 -7.94 7.97 -29.61
CA VAL A 663 -8.79 8.55 -28.56
C VAL A 663 -9.93 9.32 -29.22
N MET A 664 -11.13 9.09 -28.71
CA MET A 664 -12.36 9.76 -29.10
C MET A 664 -12.95 10.47 -27.88
N VAL A 665 -13.20 11.77 -27.98
CA VAL A 665 -13.85 12.55 -26.92
C VAL A 665 -15.18 13.05 -27.46
N ASN A 666 -16.29 12.74 -26.79
CA ASN A 666 -17.62 13.13 -27.25
C ASN A 666 -17.80 14.64 -27.12
N ASN A 667 -17.60 15.18 -25.92
CA ASN A 667 -17.58 16.61 -25.66
C ASN A 667 -16.64 16.89 -24.49
N VAL A 668 -15.48 17.49 -24.76
CA VAL A 668 -14.46 17.79 -23.76
C VAL A 668 -14.98 18.72 -22.64
N GLU A 669 -15.94 19.59 -22.95
CA GLU A 669 -16.53 20.57 -22.02
C GLU A 669 -17.68 19.98 -21.20
N SER A 670 -18.06 18.71 -21.43
CA SER A 670 -19.00 18.00 -20.57
C SER A 670 -18.47 17.98 -19.13
N ASP A 671 -19.31 18.34 -18.17
CA ASP A 671 -18.96 18.43 -16.74
C ASP A 671 -17.81 19.41 -16.40
N MET A 672 -17.72 20.52 -17.16
CA MET A 672 -16.88 21.68 -16.82
C MET A 672 -17.72 22.87 -16.32
N PRO A 673 -18.07 22.93 -15.02
CA PRO A 673 -18.90 24.02 -14.50
C PRO A 673 -18.21 25.38 -14.67
N GLY A 674 -18.96 26.37 -15.18
CA GLY A 674 -18.46 27.72 -15.38
C GLY A 674 -17.63 27.94 -16.66
N VAL A 675 -17.47 26.92 -17.50
CA VAL A 675 -16.85 27.05 -18.83
C VAL A 675 -17.94 27.20 -19.89
N ALA A 676 -17.86 28.25 -20.71
CA ALA A 676 -18.84 28.47 -21.77
C ALA A 676 -18.61 27.50 -22.94
N PRO A 677 -19.66 27.00 -23.63
CA PRO A 677 -19.49 26.14 -24.79
C PRO A 677 -18.60 26.76 -25.87
N GLY A 678 -17.69 25.96 -26.42
CA GLY A 678 -16.71 26.37 -27.42
C GLY A 678 -15.55 27.19 -26.86
N THR A 679 -15.34 27.25 -25.54
CA THR A 679 -14.14 27.85 -24.93
C THR A 679 -12.91 27.03 -25.27
N VAL A 680 -13.01 25.70 -25.18
CA VAL A 680 -11.92 24.77 -25.45
C VAL A 680 -11.73 24.62 -26.96
N LYS A 681 -10.50 24.90 -27.43
CA LYS A 681 -10.10 24.82 -28.84
C LYS A 681 -9.09 23.73 -29.12
N TYR A 682 -8.34 23.30 -28.10
CA TYR A 682 -7.32 22.28 -28.24
C TYR A 682 -7.29 21.35 -27.03
N ILE A 683 -6.80 20.13 -27.24
CA ILE A 683 -6.36 19.25 -26.16
C ILE A 683 -4.84 19.12 -26.27
N ARG A 684 -4.11 19.36 -25.18
CA ARG A 684 -2.68 19.01 -25.07
C ARG A 684 -2.55 17.59 -24.56
N VAL A 685 -1.76 16.79 -25.27
CA VAL A 685 -1.32 15.46 -24.85
C VAL A 685 0.06 15.62 -24.21
N SER A 686 0.19 15.18 -22.95
CA SER A 686 1.41 15.33 -22.17
C SER A 686 1.72 14.04 -21.42
N GLN A 687 2.98 13.92 -21.00
CA GLN A 687 3.48 12.76 -20.27
C GLN A 687 4.29 13.20 -19.06
N ARG A 688 3.99 12.61 -17.90
CA ARG A 688 4.93 12.60 -16.77
C ARG A 688 5.91 11.44 -16.92
N LEU A 689 7.18 11.74 -16.73
CA LEU A 689 8.27 10.84 -17.07
C LEU A 689 8.73 10.03 -15.85
N PRO A 690 9.11 8.75 -16.03
CA PRO A 690 9.62 7.96 -14.93
C PRO A 690 10.99 8.45 -14.47
N TRP A 691 11.46 7.91 -13.35
CA TRP A 691 12.84 8.03 -12.92
C TRP A 691 13.60 6.82 -13.47
N PRO A 692 14.63 6.98 -14.31
CA PRO A 692 15.37 5.84 -14.86
C PRO A 692 16.15 5.08 -13.79
N CYS A 693 16.14 3.74 -13.84
CA CYS A 693 17.10 2.90 -13.14
C CYS A 693 18.14 2.38 -14.13
N VAL A 694 19.37 2.87 -13.98
CA VAL A 694 20.50 2.55 -14.87
C VAL A 694 21.23 1.34 -14.33
N ARG A 695 21.61 0.37 -15.19
CA ARG A 695 22.36 -0.81 -14.74
C ARG A 695 23.73 -0.40 -14.16
N ASP A 696 24.08 -0.99 -13.03
CA ASP A 696 25.39 -0.80 -12.36
C ASP A 696 25.87 -2.11 -11.74
N GLU A 697 26.78 -2.81 -12.41
CA GLU A 697 27.31 -4.10 -11.97
C GLU A 697 28.16 -4.04 -10.69
N GLU A 698 28.69 -2.86 -10.35
CA GLU A 698 29.51 -2.64 -9.15
C GLU A 698 28.68 -2.71 -7.87
N LYS A 699 27.36 -2.47 -7.99
CA LYS A 699 26.43 -2.47 -6.86
C LYS A 699 25.82 -3.85 -6.60
N ALA A 700 25.57 -4.16 -5.32
CA ALA A 700 24.81 -5.35 -4.92
C ALA A 700 23.38 -5.36 -5.49
N CYS A 701 22.72 -4.19 -5.52
CA CYS A 701 21.40 -4.04 -6.12
C CYS A 701 21.43 -4.09 -7.65
N LYS A 702 22.58 -4.01 -8.32
CA LYS A 702 22.74 -4.07 -9.79
C LYS A 702 22.19 -2.88 -10.59
N TYR A 703 21.78 -1.80 -9.93
CA TYR A 703 21.28 -0.60 -10.59
C TYR A 703 21.51 0.69 -9.77
N ASN A 704 21.45 1.83 -10.44
CA ASN A 704 21.38 3.18 -9.88
C ASN A 704 20.07 3.88 -10.30
N ASP A 705 19.21 4.18 -9.33
CA ASP A 705 17.99 4.98 -9.51
C ASP A 705 18.34 6.48 -9.60
N VAL A 706 18.11 7.05 -10.77
CA VAL A 706 18.36 8.45 -11.10
C VAL A 706 17.17 9.34 -10.68
N ALA A 707 17.41 10.29 -9.77
CA ALA A 707 16.34 11.05 -9.11
C ALA A 707 16.00 12.38 -9.82
N TYR A 708 14.72 12.66 -10.10
CA TYR A 708 14.31 14.01 -10.54
C TYR A 708 14.27 14.99 -9.36
N VAL A 709 13.79 14.56 -8.18
CA VAL A 709 13.75 15.41 -6.99
C VAL A 709 15.14 15.41 -6.33
N PRO A 710 15.91 16.52 -6.42
CA PRO A 710 17.35 16.53 -6.14
C PRO A 710 17.68 16.63 -4.65
N ALA A 711 16.86 16.04 -3.78
CA ALA A 711 17.05 15.91 -2.33
C ALA A 711 16.14 14.85 -1.66
N GLY A 712 15.44 14.00 -2.43
CA GLY A 712 14.46 13.02 -1.90
C GLY A 712 13.03 13.56 -1.84
N ALA A 713 12.04 12.68 -1.73
CA ALA A 713 10.61 13.01 -1.91
C ALA A 713 10.09 14.11 -0.97
N TRP A 714 10.71 14.28 0.21
CA TRP A 714 10.25 15.25 1.22
C TRP A 714 10.80 16.65 1.05
N ALA A 715 11.78 16.83 0.16
CA ALA A 715 12.44 18.10 0.00
C ALA A 715 11.54 19.08 -0.77
N THR A 716 11.24 20.20 -0.14
CA THR A 716 10.68 21.38 -0.82
C THR A 716 11.84 22.16 -1.41
N ILE A 717 11.87 22.31 -2.74
CA ILE A 717 12.92 23.02 -3.47
C ILE A 717 12.24 23.91 -4.52
N LEU A 718 12.67 25.16 -4.63
CA LEU A 718 12.20 26.06 -5.68
C LEU A 718 12.52 25.46 -7.06
N GLY A 719 11.52 25.30 -7.93
CA GLY A 719 11.74 24.69 -9.25
C GLY A 719 11.33 23.23 -9.37
N VAL A 720 11.04 22.56 -8.24
CA VAL A 720 10.54 21.18 -8.21
C VAL A 720 9.06 21.21 -7.80
N THR A 721 8.21 21.52 -8.76
CA THR A 721 6.76 21.74 -8.56
C THR A 721 5.93 20.47 -8.75
N ASP A 722 6.54 19.35 -9.14
CA ASP A 722 5.92 18.03 -9.22
C ASP A 722 6.91 16.92 -8.79
N TRP A 723 6.46 15.67 -8.76
CA TRP A 723 7.24 14.48 -8.42
C TRP A 723 8.14 14.01 -9.56
N THR A 724 7.86 14.42 -10.80
CA THR A 724 8.54 13.98 -12.01
C THR A 724 8.72 15.09 -13.03
N ALA A 725 9.67 14.88 -13.94
CA ALA A 725 9.78 15.67 -15.16
C ALA A 725 8.55 15.45 -16.05
N VAL A 726 8.35 16.36 -17.00
CA VAL A 726 7.20 16.35 -17.90
C VAL A 726 7.61 16.74 -19.30
N ARG A 727 6.97 16.15 -20.30
CA ARG A 727 7.04 16.61 -21.69
C ARG A 727 5.65 16.81 -22.26
N ALA A 728 5.51 17.79 -23.15
CA ALA A 728 4.33 17.96 -23.97
C ALA A 728 4.58 17.26 -25.31
N ILE A 729 3.72 16.29 -25.65
CA ILE A 729 3.82 15.55 -26.91
C ILE A 729 3.28 16.41 -28.05
N GLY A 730 2.17 17.10 -27.81
CA GLY A 730 1.61 18.04 -28.77
C GLY A 730 0.17 18.44 -28.47
N THR A 731 -0.42 19.20 -29.39
CA THR A 731 -1.81 19.67 -29.30
C THR A 731 -2.64 19.17 -30.47
N VAL A 732 -3.92 18.90 -30.21
CA VAL A 732 -4.90 18.45 -31.22
C VAL A 732 -6.12 19.37 -31.20
N PRO A 733 -6.78 19.58 -32.36
CA PRO A 733 -7.93 20.46 -32.43
C PRO A 733 -9.18 19.85 -31.78
N VAL A 734 -9.99 20.71 -31.18
CA VAL A 734 -11.35 20.42 -30.70
C VAL A 734 -12.34 21.12 -31.61
N GLU A 735 -13.36 20.38 -32.05
CA GLU A 735 -14.41 20.90 -32.93
C GLU A 735 -15.37 21.82 -32.18
N ALA A 736 -16.21 22.57 -32.91
CA ALA A 736 -17.16 23.52 -32.31
C ALA A 736 -18.21 22.86 -31.39
N ASP A 737 -18.47 21.56 -31.56
CA ASP A 737 -19.36 20.76 -30.69
C ASP A 737 -18.63 20.18 -29.46
N GLY A 738 -17.36 20.54 -29.25
CA GLY A 738 -16.53 20.06 -28.14
C GLY A 738 -15.90 18.68 -28.39
N SER A 739 -16.15 18.05 -29.55
CA SER A 739 -15.63 16.73 -29.87
C SER A 739 -14.17 16.75 -30.32
N ALA A 740 -13.45 15.65 -30.05
CA ALA A 740 -12.06 15.48 -30.50
C ALA A 740 -11.79 14.03 -30.92
N HIS A 741 -10.92 13.85 -31.92
CA HIS A 741 -10.53 12.55 -32.46
C HIS A 741 -9.05 12.59 -32.84
N PHE A 742 -8.22 11.83 -32.14
CA PHE A 742 -6.77 11.95 -32.25
C PHE A 742 -6.00 10.69 -31.87
N LYS A 743 -4.76 10.61 -32.36
CA LYS A 743 -3.82 9.54 -32.05
C LYS A 743 -3.01 9.89 -30.80
N VAL A 744 -2.56 8.86 -30.12
CA VAL A 744 -1.88 8.96 -28.83
C VAL A 744 -0.83 7.85 -28.76
N PRO A 745 0.37 8.10 -28.22
CA PRO A 745 1.36 7.05 -28.14
C PRO A 745 0.99 6.06 -27.03
N VAL A 746 1.57 4.86 -27.07
CA VAL A 746 1.13 3.71 -26.26
C VAL A 746 2.17 3.30 -25.23
N GLU A 747 1.79 2.41 -24.32
CA GLU A 747 2.71 1.78 -23.35
C GLU A 747 3.43 2.80 -22.45
N GLN A 748 2.79 3.95 -22.16
CA GLN A 748 3.32 4.99 -21.27
C GLN A 748 2.19 5.83 -20.66
N PRO A 749 2.41 6.47 -19.49
CA PRO A 749 1.39 7.24 -18.81
C PRO A 749 1.17 8.60 -19.48
N LEU A 750 -0.06 8.84 -19.92
CA LEU A 750 -0.47 10.07 -20.58
C LEU A 750 -1.51 10.81 -19.76
N PHE A 751 -1.48 12.14 -19.84
CA PHE A 751 -2.51 13.00 -19.28
C PHE A 751 -2.87 14.11 -20.28
N PHE A 752 -4.05 14.70 -20.07
CA PHE A 752 -4.65 15.64 -21.00
C PHE A 752 -4.92 16.99 -20.34
N GLN A 753 -4.79 18.06 -21.14
CA GLN A 753 -5.17 19.42 -20.75
C GLN A 753 -6.10 19.99 -21.81
N ALA A 754 -7.26 20.51 -21.40
CA ALA A 754 -8.14 21.29 -22.26
C ALA A 754 -7.61 22.72 -22.34
N LEU A 755 -7.45 23.27 -23.54
CA LEU A 755 -6.87 24.60 -23.79
C LEU A 755 -7.84 25.54 -24.50
N ASP A 756 -7.77 26.82 -24.20
CA ASP A 756 -8.52 27.87 -24.88
C ASP A 756 -7.92 28.26 -26.25
N ALA A 757 -8.48 29.29 -26.89
CA ALA A 757 -7.98 29.82 -28.16
C ALA A 757 -6.55 30.40 -28.08
N ASN A 758 -6.07 30.72 -26.88
CA ASN A 758 -4.72 31.23 -26.63
C ASN A 758 -3.74 30.12 -26.24
N TYR A 759 -4.13 28.85 -26.36
CA TYR A 759 -3.33 27.68 -25.94
C TYR A 759 -3.07 27.63 -24.42
N CYS A 760 -3.83 28.40 -23.63
CA CYS A 760 -3.74 28.40 -22.18
C CYS A 760 -4.67 27.34 -21.59
N GLU A 761 -4.22 26.66 -20.55
CA GLU A 761 -5.03 25.65 -19.88
C GLU A 761 -6.32 26.20 -19.27
N VAL A 762 -7.43 25.54 -19.60
CA VAL A 762 -8.74 25.65 -18.97
C VAL A 762 -8.89 24.64 -17.83
N ARG A 763 -8.47 23.38 -18.05
CA ARG A 763 -8.50 22.30 -17.06
C ARG A 763 -7.48 21.23 -17.41
N ARG A 764 -6.86 20.59 -16.43
CA ARG A 764 -6.02 19.38 -16.60
C ARG A 764 -6.57 18.17 -15.89
N MET A 765 -6.22 17.00 -16.41
CA MET A 765 -6.30 15.73 -15.72
C MET A 765 -5.17 15.64 -14.67
N ARG A 766 -5.51 15.67 -13.36
CA ARG A 766 -4.57 15.34 -12.26
C ARG A 766 -4.49 13.82 -12.05
N SER A 767 -4.48 13.09 -13.15
CA SER A 767 -4.38 11.64 -13.21
C SER A 767 -3.68 11.25 -14.52
N ASN A 768 -3.33 9.98 -14.70
CA ASN A 768 -2.72 9.48 -15.92
C ASN A 768 -3.39 8.18 -16.40
N VAL A 769 -3.24 7.88 -17.68
CA VAL A 769 -3.78 6.67 -18.30
C VAL A 769 -2.79 6.09 -19.28
N THR A 770 -2.74 4.75 -19.36
CA THR A 770 -1.93 4.03 -20.36
C THR A 770 -2.84 3.39 -21.40
N PHE A 771 -2.38 3.40 -22.66
CA PHE A 771 -3.07 2.80 -23.81
C PHE A 771 -2.24 1.67 -24.40
N GLN A 772 -2.93 0.68 -24.97
CA GLN A 772 -2.31 -0.43 -25.72
C GLN A 772 -2.24 -0.14 -27.22
N ARG A 773 -1.34 -0.83 -27.91
CA ARG A 773 -1.19 -0.77 -29.37
C ARG A 773 -2.51 -1.09 -30.08
N GLY A 774 -2.96 -0.18 -30.94
CA GLY A 774 -4.20 -0.35 -31.71
C GLY A 774 -5.49 -0.13 -30.91
N GLU A 775 -5.39 0.24 -29.64
CA GLU A 775 -6.57 0.50 -28.81
C GLU A 775 -7.39 1.68 -29.36
N VAL A 776 -8.72 1.56 -29.33
CA VAL A 776 -9.65 2.67 -29.60
C VAL A 776 -10.48 2.92 -28.36
N ARG A 777 -10.28 4.08 -27.72
CA ARG A 777 -10.93 4.44 -26.45
C ARG A 777 -11.74 5.72 -26.57
N GLY A 778 -12.99 5.65 -26.13
CA GLY A 778 -13.89 6.80 -26.02
C GLY A 778 -13.98 7.34 -24.60
N CYS A 779 -14.09 8.66 -24.45
CA CYS A 779 -14.40 9.36 -23.21
C CYS A 779 -15.59 10.31 -23.43
N LEU A 780 -16.50 10.43 -22.47
CA LEU A 780 -17.62 11.38 -22.59
C LEU A 780 -17.16 12.84 -22.47
N GLY A 781 -16.23 13.11 -21.56
CA GLY A 781 -15.68 14.45 -21.30
C GLY A 781 -14.45 14.43 -20.39
N CYS A 782 -13.88 15.62 -20.12
CA CYS A 782 -12.66 15.75 -19.34
C CYS A 782 -12.96 15.70 -17.83
N HIS A 783 -13.05 14.46 -17.31
CA HIS A 783 -13.32 14.02 -15.93
C HIS A 783 -14.73 13.44 -15.69
N GLU A 784 -15.20 12.60 -16.62
CA GLU A 784 -16.48 11.88 -16.58
C GLU A 784 -16.70 11.07 -15.29
N THR A 785 -17.93 11.12 -14.76
CA THR A 785 -18.42 10.14 -13.78
C THR A 785 -19.19 9.05 -14.52
N ARG A 786 -18.69 7.82 -14.52
CA ARG A 786 -19.15 6.69 -15.36
C ARG A 786 -20.56 6.16 -15.05
N THR A 787 -21.33 6.82 -14.20
CA THR A 787 -22.74 6.49 -13.91
C THR A 787 -23.70 7.10 -14.93
N LEU A 788 -23.20 7.93 -15.86
CA LEU A 788 -23.99 8.59 -16.88
C LEU A 788 -23.77 7.89 -18.23
N ALA A 789 -24.85 7.47 -18.87
CA ALA A 789 -24.81 7.11 -20.28
C ALA A 789 -24.51 8.37 -21.11
N PRO A 790 -23.80 8.26 -22.26
CA PRO A 790 -23.73 9.36 -23.21
C PRO A 790 -25.16 9.88 -23.47
N PRO A 791 -25.41 11.19 -23.38
CA PRO A 791 -26.74 11.72 -23.66
C PRO A 791 -27.16 11.22 -25.05
N ALA A 792 -28.29 10.49 -25.09
CA ALA A 792 -28.87 9.96 -26.31
C ALA A 792 -29.46 11.13 -27.12
N GLY A 793 -28.58 11.89 -27.78
CA GLY A 793 -28.97 12.87 -28.78
C GLY A 793 -29.31 12.17 -30.11
N PRO A 794 -30.36 12.58 -30.84
CA PRO A 794 -30.72 11.92 -32.09
C PRO A 794 -29.63 12.10 -33.17
N GLY A 795 -29.00 11.00 -33.59
CA GLY A 795 -28.50 10.80 -34.96
C GLY A 795 -27.30 11.62 -35.46
N GLN A 796 -26.68 12.49 -34.66
CA GLN A 796 -25.49 13.22 -35.11
C GLN A 796 -24.21 12.64 -34.49
N MET A 797 -23.48 11.89 -35.31
CA MET A 797 -22.09 11.51 -35.01
C MET A 797 -21.27 12.80 -34.76
N PRO A 798 -20.53 12.91 -33.63
CA PRO A 798 -19.71 14.07 -33.31
C PRO A 798 -18.81 14.49 -34.49
N ALA A 799 -18.64 15.80 -34.68
CA ALA A 799 -17.99 16.35 -35.86
C ALA A 799 -16.57 15.78 -36.06
N ALA A 800 -15.81 15.60 -34.98
CA ALA A 800 -14.45 15.08 -35.04
C ALA A 800 -14.36 13.65 -35.58
N TYR A 801 -15.44 12.86 -35.46
CA TYR A 801 -15.43 11.44 -35.84
C TYR A 801 -15.65 11.25 -37.34
N ARG A 802 -16.00 12.33 -38.06
CA ARG A 802 -16.19 12.33 -39.51
C ARG A 802 -14.89 12.51 -40.29
N ARG A 803 -13.77 12.71 -39.58
CA ARG A 803 -12.42 12.86 -40.14
C ARG A 803 -11.47 11.87 -39.49
N GLU A 804 -10.34 11.65 -40.15
CA GLU A 804 -9.22 10.89 -39.61
C GLU A 804 -8.73 11.48 -38.26
N PRO A 805 -8.24 10.63 -37.35
CA PRO A 805 -7.72 11.09 -36.07
C PRO A 805 -6.47 11.94 -36.27
N SER A 806 -6.45 13.12 -35.65
CA SER A 806 -5.33 14.06 -35.72
C SER A 806 -4.07 13.49 -35.08
N MET A 807 -2.91 13.75 -35.68
CA MET A 807 -1.63 13.67 -34.99
C MET A 807 -1.40 14.95 -34.18
N PRO A 808 -0.99 14.88 -32.91
CA PRO A 808 -0.64 16.05 -32.12
C PRO A 808 0.47 16.91 -32.77
N GLU A 809 0.26 18.22 -32.88
CA GLU A 809 1.29 19.21 -33.29
C GLU A 809 2.24 19.45 -32.11
N PRO A 810 3.54 19.12 -32.22
CA PRO A 810 4.50 19.30 -31.13
C PRO A 810 4.67 20.77 -30.72
N PRO A 811 5.07 21.04 -29.46
CA PRO A 811 5.49 22.39 -29.06
C PRO A 811 6.77 22.83 -29.79
N PRO A 812 7.16 24.11 -29.72
CA PRO A 812 8.33 24.65 -30.43
C PRO A 812 9.66 23.91 -30.15
N TRP A 813 9.81 23.32 -28.95
CA TRP A 813 10.98 22.53 -28.59
C TRP A 813 10.87 21.03 -28.96
N GLY A 814 9.77 20.61 -29.62
CA GLY A 814 9.55 19.24 -30.05
C GLY A 814 8.89 18.32 -29.00
N ALA A 815 8.46 17.13 -29.43
CA ALA A 815 7.67 16.20 -28.63
C ALA A 815 8.50 15.36 -27.63
N ALA A 816 9.82 15.27 -27.83
CA ALA A 816 10.71 14.43 -27.01
C ALA A 816 11.32 15.19 -25.81
N THR A 817 11.30 16.53 -25.84
CA THR A 817 12.09 17.36 -24.93
C THR A 817 11.39 17.62 -23.59
N VAL A 818 12.16 17.49 -22.51
CA VAL A 818 11.81 18.01 -21.18
C VAL A 818 12.14 19.51 -21.15
N PRO A 819 11.17 20.40 -20.91
CA PRO A 819 11.42 21.84 -20.95
C PRO A 819 12.10 22.33 -19.67
N GLY A 820 13.31 22.85 -19.81
CA GLY A 820 14.02 23.58 -18.75
C GLY A 820 13.85 25.09 -18.86
N PHE A 821 13.74 25.77 -17.72
CA PHE A 821 13.52 27.22 -17.67
C PHE A 821 14.67 28.00 -18.32
N GLU A 822 15.91 27.66 -18.00
CA GLU A 822 17.08 28.38 -18.49
C GLU A 822 17.21 28.29 -20.01
N ARG A 823 16.93 27.10 -20.57
CA ARG A 823 17.09 26.83 -22.00
C ARG A 823 15.92 27.37 -22.84
N HIS A 824 14.69 27.25 -22.34
CA HIS A 824 13.50 27.48 -23.17
C HIS A 824 12.73 28.75 -22.82
N ILE A 825 12.87 29.28 -21.60
CA ILE A 825 12.03 30.39 -21.12
C ILE A 825 12.84 31.66 -20.89
N GLN A 826 14.03 31.57 -20.30
CA GLN A 826 14.88 32.75 -20.14
C GLN A 826 15.13 33.51 -21.46
N PRO A 827 15.41 32.85 -22.61
CA PRO A 827 15.61 33.58 -23.88
C PRO A 827 14.37 34.37 -24.32
N ILE A 828 13.18 33.88 -24.00
CA ILE A 828 11.92 34.58 -24.27
C ILE A 828 11.82 35.84 -23.42
N LEU A 829 12.18 35.75 -22.14
CA LEU A 829 12.19 36.91 -21.23
C LEU A 829 13.26 37.93 -21.61
N ASP A 830 14.44 37.46 -22.03
CA ASP A 830 15.53 38.34 -22.49
C ASP A 830 15.10 39.15 -23.71
N LYS A 831 14.38 38.51 -24.64
CA LYS A 831 13.87 39.13 -25.86
C LYS A 831 12.73 40.12 -25.61
N HIS A 832 11.82 39.80 -24.68
CA HIS A 832 10.51 40.47 -24.59
C HIS A 832 10.27 41.24 -23.29
N CYS A 833 11.05 41.01 -22.23
CA CYS A 833 10.77 41.52 -20.88
C CYS A 833 11.93 42.33 -20.29
N VAL A 834 13.17 41.88 -20.48
CA VAL A 834 14.35 42.44 -19.78
C VAL A 834 14.62 43.91 -20.07
N SER A 835 14.21 44.43 -21.24
CA SER A 835 14.39 45.86 -21.56
C SER A 835 13.67 46.81 -20.60
N CYS A 836 12.52 46.39 -20.05
CA CYS A 836 11.73 47.16 -19.07
C CYS A 836 11.88 46.62 -17.65
N HIS A 837 12.07 45.31 -17.53
CA HIS A 837 12.13 44.57 -16.27
C HIS A 837 13.56 44.09 -15.95
N GLY A 838 14.56 44.88 -16.31
CA GLY A 838 15.98 44.64 -16.03
C GLY A 838 16.69 45.90 -15.55
N GLY A 839 18.03 45.84 -15.49
CA GLY A 839 18.87 46.96 -15.01
C GLY A 839 18.77 47.21 -13.50
N ASP A 840 19.28 48.35 -13.04
CA ASP A 840 19.35 48.69 -11.60
C ASP A 840 17.99 49.09 -11.00
N GLN A 841 17.04 49.50 -11.84
CA GLN A 841 15.70 49.93 -11.43
C GLN A 841 14.62 49.29 -12.31
N PRO A 842 14.39 47.97 -12.17
CA PRO A 842 13.40 47.28 -12.98
C PRO A 842 11.98 47.82 -12.72
N GLU A 843 11.17 47.94 -13.77
CA GLU A 843 9.79 48.40 -13.63
C GLU A 843 9.02 47.54 -12.62
N LYS A 844 8.29 48.22 -11.73
CA LYS A 844 7.54 47.63 -10.61
C LYS A 844 8.37 46.75 -9.67
N GLY A 845 9.70 46.85 -9.72
CA GLY A 845 10.61 46.02 -8.94
C GLY A 845 10.67 44.55 -9.39
N LEU A 846 10.19 44.24 -10.59
CA LEU A 846 10.20 42.89 -11.16
C LEU A 846 11.43 42.70 -12.03
N ASP A 847 12.41 41.93 -11.56
CA ASP A 847 13.65 41.66 -12.27
C ASP A 847 13.56 40.32 -13.04
N PHE A 848 13.49 40.38 -14.37
CA PHE A 848 13.44 39.22 -15.25
C PHE A 848 14.79 38.87 -15.90
N THR A 849 15.90 39.39 -15.37
CA THR A 849 17.23 39.07 -15.89
C THR A 849 17.65 37.63 -15.61
N SER A 850 18.58 37.13 -16.42
CA SER A 850 19.26 35.85 -16.24
C SER A 850 20.32 35.86 -15.13
N ARG A 851 20.42 36.93 -14.33
CA ARG A 851 21.39 37.02 -13.23
C ARG A 851 21.22 35.85 -12.27
N LYS A 852 22.29 35.10 -12.04
CA LYS A 852 22.30 33.97 -11.11
C LYS A 852 22.32 34.47 -9.66
N VAL A 853 21.39 33.96 -8.86
CA VAL A 853 21.40 34.07 -7.39
C VAL A 853 21.42 32.67 -6.82
N GLN A 854 22.57 32.27 -6.30
CA GLN A 854 22.90 30.86 -6.00
C GLN A 854 22.80 30.05 -7.31
N ASP A 855 21.90 29.07 -7.43
CA ASP A 855 21.76 28.27 -8.66
C ASP A 855 20.65 28.75 -9.63
N TRP A 856 19.83 29.74 -9.23
CA TRP A 856 18.62 30.13 -9.96
C TRP A 856 18.77 31.45 -10.70
N ASN A 857 18.13 31.57 -11.87
CA ASN A 857 17.94 32.86 -12.55
C ASN A 857 17.00 33.75 -11.71
N GLN A 858 17.34 35.04 -11.61
CA GLN A 858 16.52 36.02 -10.92
C GLN A 858 15.09 36.07 -11.47
N SER A 859 14.92 35.96 -12.78
CA SER A 859 13.61 35.90 -13.44
C SER A 859 12.67 34.84 -12.87
N TYR A 860 13.14 33.60 -12.67
CA TYR A 860 12.34 32.53 -12.07
C TYR A 860 11.97 32.87 -10.63
N ARG A 861 12.94 33.40 -9.86
CA ARG A 861 12.71 33.85 -8.48
C ARG A 861 11.62 34.93 -8.43
N THR A 862 11.68 35.91 -9.34
CA THR A 862 10.69 36.98 -9.49
C THR A 862 9.29 36.43 -9.80
N MET A 863 9.17 35.40 -10.65
CA MET A 863 7.87 34.76 -10.95
C MET A 863 7.20 34.15 -9.72
N PHE A 864 7.98 33.76 -8.70
CA PHE A 864 7.50 33.23 -7.42
C PHE A 864 7.56 34.25 -6.28
N GLY A 865 7.68 35.55 -6.59
CA GLY A 865 7.61 36.63 -5.61
C GLY A 865 8.84 36.78 -4.73
N ILE A 866 9.99 36.27 -5.16
CA ILE A 866 11.27 36.37 -4.44
C ILE A 866 12.08 37.53 -5.02
N LYS A 867 12.47 38.48 -4.17
CA LYS A 867 13.11 39.73 -4.59
C LYS A 867 14.61 39.56 -4.89
N PRO A 868 15.20 40.46 -5.70
CA PRO A 868 16.64 40.46 -6.01
C PRO A 868 17.57 40.30 -4.79
N GLY A 869 17.30 41.02 -3.70
CA GLY A 869 18.15 41.02 -2.50
C GLY A 869 17.84 39.93 -1.47
N GLU A 870 16.80 39.12 -1.67
CA GLU A 870 16.49 37.98 -0.79
C GLU A 870 17.37 36.78 -1.18
N PRO A 871 17.64 35.80 -0.30
CA PRO A 871 18.26 34.53 -0.69
C PRO A 871 17.23 33.61 -1.38
N THR A 872 17.66 32.60 -2.14
CA THR A 872 16.73 31.61 -2.70
C THR A 872 16.32 30.62 -1.60
N PRO A 873 15.00 30.37 -1.40
CA PRO A 873 14.55 29.43 -0.38
C PRO A 873 14.97 28.00 -0.74
N CYS A 874 15.83 27.42 0.09
CA CYS A 874 16.38 26.09 -0.10
C CYS A 874 16.49 25.35 1.24
N VAL A 875 16.17 24.06 1.24
CA VAL A 875 16.31 23.17 2.42
C VAL A 875 17.72 22.60 2.52
N ASP A 876 18.17 22.30 3.75
CA ASP A 876 19.53 21.79 4.02
C ASP A 876 19.83 20.48 3.29
N ASP A 877 18.82 19.62 3.14
CA ASP A 877 18.99 18.35 2.44
C ASP A 877 19.43 18.57 0.99
N TYR A 878 18.87 19.54 0.26
CA TYR A 878 19.39 19.89 -1.05
C TYR A 878 20.78 20.54 -0.91
N TRP A 879 20.89 21.55 -0.06
CA TRP A 879 22.10 22.38 -0.01
C TRP A 879 23.36 21.58 0.26
N LYS A 880 23.32 20.64 1.22
CA LYS A 880 24.47 19.79 1.58
C LYS A 880 24.94 18.88 0.44
N HIS A 881 24.04 18.45 -0.44
CA HIS A 881 24.37 17.54 -1.54
C HIS A 881 24.97 18.27 -2.74
N TRP A 882 24.58 19.54 -2.96
CA TRP A 882 24.99 20.33 -4.12
C TRP A 882 26.11 21.34 -3.81
N HIS A 883 26.22 21.78 -2.56
CA HIS A 883 27.19 22.78 -2.09
C HIS A 883 27.94 22.28 -0.84
N PRO A 884 28.65 21.14 -0.92
CA PRO A 884 29.32 20.56 0.24
C PRO A 884 30.33 21.53 0.84
N GLY A 885 30.30 21.68 2.17
CA GLY A 885 31.19 22.58 2.91
C GLY A 885 30.80 24.07 2.87
N VAL A 886 29.73 24.44 2.16
CA VAL A 886 29.22 25.82 2.11
C VAL A 886 27.99 25.92 3.03
N PRO A 887 27.94 26.87 3.99
CA PRO A 887 26.76 27.08 4.83
C PRO A 887 25.52 27.42 3.99
N ASN A 888 24.35 26.88 4.37
CA ASN A 888 23.09 27.22 3.72
C ASN A 888 22.75 28.71 3.97
N PRO A 889 22.59 29.53 2.92
CA PRO A 889 22.30 30.95 3.05
C PRO A 889 20.87 31.24 3.53
N THR A 890 20.01 30.23 3.63
CA THR A 890 18.63 30.36 4.12
C THR A 890 18.36 29.37 5.26
N ASP A 891 17.70 29.82 6.31
CA ASP A 891 17.16 28.93 7.34
C ASP A 891 16.13 27.95 6.73
N SER A 892 16.33 26.64 6.91
CA SER A 892 15.48 25.59 6.32
C SER A 892 14.00 25.70 6.69
N LYS A 893 13.68 26.14 7.90
CA LYS A 893 12.29 26.28 8.35
C LYS A 893 11.62 27.46 7.67
N ALA A 894 12.33 28.58 7.54
CA ALA A 894 11.88 29.74 6.77
C ALA A 894 11.71 29.41 5.27
N ALA A 895 12.68 28.71 4.68
CA ALA A 895 12.62 28.24 3.29
C ALA A 895 11.39 27.36 3.05
N LYS A 896 11.17 26.35 3.91
CA LYS A 896 9.99 25.47 3.84
C LYS A 896 8.68 26.25 3.91
N ALA A 897 8.58 27.25 4.78
CA ALA A 897 7.39 28.09 4.89
C ALA A 897 7.13 28.94 3.63
N ILE A 898 8.18 29.47 2.98
CA ILE A 898 8.05 30.19 1.71
C ILE A 898 7.58 29.24 0.60
N LEU A 899 8.22 28.08 0.47
CA LEU A 899 7.90 27.11 -0.57
C LEU A 899 6.48 26.54 -0.42
N GLN A 900 6.04 26.28 0.81
CA GLN A 900 4.65 25.87 1.07
C GLN A 900 3.62 26.94 0.68
N ARG A 901 3.96 28.24 0.80
CA ARG A 901 3.09 29.31 0.29
C ARG A 901 3.11 29.36 -1.23
N ILE A 902 4.27 29.17 -1.85
CA ILE A 902 4.40 29.08 -3.33
C ILE A 902 3.51 27.97 -3.88
N ASP A 903 3.59 26.77 -3.29
CA ASP A 903 2.80 25.60 -3.69
C ASP A 903 1.28 25.87 -3.60
N LYS A 904 0.86 26.71 -2.64
CA LYS A 904 -0.54 27.12 -2.46
C LYS A 904 -0.96 28.33 -3.29
N GLY A 905 -0.03 28.99 -3.99
CA GLY A 905 -0.30 30.28 -4.65
C GLY A 905 -0.49 31.46 -3.69
N GLU A 906 -0.03 31.33 -2.44
CA GLU A 906 -0.22 32.29 -1.36
C GLU A 906 1.02 33.18 -1.13
N GLN A 907 2.10 32.96 -1.87
CA GLN A 907 3.33 33.75 -1.69
C GLN A 907 3.14 35.18 -2.23
N PRO A 908 3.40 36.23 -1.41
CA PRO A 908 3.27 37.61 -1.87
C PRO A 908 4.12 37.89 -3.11
N GLY A 909 3.54 38.54 -4.12
CA GLY A 909 4.23 38.85 -5.37
C GLY A 909 4.32 37.70 -6.37
N GLN A 910 3.84 36.49 -6.05
CA GLN A 910 3.78 35.38 -6.99
C GLN A 910 2.96 35.73 -8.23
N LEU A 911 3.54 35.49 -9.40
CA LEU A 911 2.99 35.82 -10.72
C LEU A 911 2.48 34.59 -11.47
N ILE A 912 3.01 33.41 -11.15
CA ILE A 912 2.65 32.12 -11.77
C ILE A 912 1.87 31.26 -10.78
N GLN A 913 0.74 30.72 -11.24
CA GLN A 913 -0.07 29.78 -10.49
C GLN A 913 0.23 28.34 -10.91
N ILE A 914 0.67 27.54 -9.94
CA ILE A 914 0.97 26.12 -10.10
C ILE A 914 -0.07 25.25 -9.37
N SER A 915 -0.12 23.98 -9.78
CA SER A 915 -0.78 22.88 -9.09
C SER A 915 0.12 22.40 -7.95
N ASN A 916 -0.47 22.17 -6.77
CA ASN A 916 0.25 21.72 -5.59
C ASN A 916 0.44 20.20 -5.63
N ARG A 917 1.69 19.72 -5.78
CA ARG A 917 2.01 18.29 -5.73
C ARG A 917 1.72 17.62 -4.37
N PHE A 918 1.53 18.41 -3.31
CA PHE A 918 1.07 17.95 -1.99
C PHE A 918 -0.44 18.17 -1.77
N GLY A 919 -1.17 18.58 -2.81
CA GLY A 919 -2.63 18.71 -2.77
C GLY A 919 -3.33 17.36 -2.65
N GLY A 920 -4.59 17.38 -2.22
CA GLY A 920 -5.38 16.17 -2.05
C GLY A 920 -5.78 15.52 -3.38
N PRO A 921 -6.52 14.41 -3.32
CA PRO A 921 -6.93 13.65 -4.49
C PRO A 921 -8.13 14.27 -5.22
N GLU A 922 -8.60 15.45 -4.84
CA GLU A 922 -9.77 16.08 -5.43
C GLU A 922 -9.71 16.23 -6.96
N ILE A 923 -10.90 16.21 -7.54
CA ILE A 923 -11.14 16.51 -8.96
C ILE A 923 -10.74 17.96 -9.22
N SER A 924 -9.86 18.19 -10.19
CA SER A 924 -9.45 19.53 -10.61
C SER A 924 -10.66 20.33 -11.10
N GLN A 925 -10.78 21.57 -10.64
CA GLN A 925 -11.81 22.50 -11.10
C GLN A 925 -11.33 23.25 -12.35
N PRO A 926 -12.22 23.65 -13.27
CA PRO A 926 -11.84 24.55 -14.35
C PRO A 926 -11.22 25.85 -13.81
N LEU A 927 -10.19 26.35 -14.50
CA LEU A 927 -9.47 27.59 -14.18
C LEU A 927 -8.83 27.62 -12.78
N GLN A 928 -8.54 26.45 -12.21
CA GLN A 928 -7.97 26.32 -10.87
C GLN A 928 -6.50 26.75 -10.79
N PHE A 929 -5.69 26.43 -11.80
CA PHE A 929 -4.24 26.71 -11.88
C PHE A 929 -3.81 26.90 -13.34
N GLY A 930 -2.51 27.07 -13.59
CA GLY A 930 -1.95 27.19 -14.95
C GLY A 930 -1.96 28.61 -15.50
N ALA A 931 -1.80 28.73 -16.82
CA ALA A 931 -1.60 29.99 -17.52
C ALA A 931 -2.76 30.97 -17.30
N LEU A 932 -4.01 30.53 -17.46
CA LEU A 932 -5.17 31.42 -17.26
C LEU A 932 -5.31 31.93 -15.83
N LYS A 933 -4.76 31.24 -14.83
CA LYS A 933 -4.78 31.71 -13.43
C LYS A 933 -3.55 32.55 -13.06
N SER A 934 -2.52 32.54 -13.89
CA SER A 934 -1.26 33.24 -13.65
C SER A 934 -1.36 34.74 -13.97
N LYS A 935 -1.00 35.59 -13.01
CA LYS A 935 -0.99 37.05 -13.19
C LYS A 935 -0.08 37.49 -14.34
N LEU A 936 1.05 36.82 -14.54
CA LEU A 936 1.94 37.13 -15.67
C LEU A 936 1.20 37.04 -17.00
N ILE A 937 0.53 35.92 -17.24
CA ILE A 937 -0.19 35.65 -18.48
C ILE A 937 -1.41 36.57 -18.61
N GLN A 938 -2.15 36.80 -17.51
CA GLN A 938 -3.28 37.72 -17.51
C GLN A 938 -2.86 39.17 -17.83
N THR A 939 -1.69 39.61 -17.39
CA THR A 939 -1.14 40.92 -17.77
C THR A 939 -0.83 40.96 -19.26
N LEU A 940 -0.14 39.96 -19.81
CA LEU A 940 0.15 39.90 -21.25
C LEU A 940 -1.12 39.86 -22.11
N LEU A 941 -2.17 39.18 -21.64
CA LEU A 941 -3.45 39.04 -22.34
C LEU A 941 -4.37 40.25 -22.21
N ASN A 942 -4.20 41.14 -21.23
CA ASN A 942 -5.21 42.17 -20.92
C ASN A 942 -4.65 43.58 -20.73
N ASP A 943 -3.39 43.74 -20.32
CA ASP A 943 -2.80 45.07 -20.13
C ASP A 943 -2.54 45.76 -21.48
N ALA A 944 -3.09 46.97 -21.64
CA ALA A 944 -3.01 47.70 -22.90
C ALA A 944 -1.56 48.11 -23.24
N GLY A 945 -0.72 48.36 -22.23
CA GLY A 945 0.68 48.69 -22.42
C GLY A 945 1.47 47.50 -22.97
N HIS A 946 1.34 46.34 -22.33
CA HIS A 946 1.98 45.11 -22.79
C HIS A 946 1.48 44.68 -24.16
N LYS A 947 0.18 44.71 -24.44
CA LYS A 947 -0.36 44.40 -25.78
C LYS A 947 0.23 45.27 -26.89
N LYS A 948 0.50 46.53 -26.58
CA LYS A 948 1.07 47.47 -27.55
C LYS A 948 2.57 47.26 -27.75
N ASN A 949 3.29 47.03 -26.65
CA ASN A 949 4.75 47.13 -26.63
C ASN A 949 5.47 45.77 -26.68
N VAL A 950 4.79 44.68 -26.32
CA VAL A 950 5.35 43.32 -26.30
C VAL A 950 4.68 42.49 -27.39
N GLN A 951 5.41 42.24 -28.48
CA GLN A 951 4.94 41.41 -29.60
C GLN A 951 5.70 40.09 -29.63
N MET A 952 5.07 39.04 -29.10
CA MET A 952 5.64 37.70 -29.10
C MET A 952 5.29 36.96 -30.39
N SER A 953 6.24 36.15 -30.89
CA SER A 953 5.93 35.20 -31.95
C SER A 953 4.96 34.11 -31.43
N ARG A 954 4.24 33.42 -32.34
CA ARG A 954 3.39 32.27 -31.96
C ARG A 954 4.20 31.22 -31.19
N GLU A 955 5.44 30.96 -31.61
CA GLU A 955 6.33 29.99 -30.96
C GLU A 955 6.71 30.44 -29.55
N ASP A 956 7.16 31.68 -29.37
CA ASP A 956 7.49 32.24 -28.05
C ASP A 956 6.28 32.19 -27.10
N TRP A 957 5.09 32.52 -27.62
CA TRP A 957 3.85 32.47 -26.83
C TRP A 957 3.49 31.05 -26.40
N ILE A 958 3.45 30.11 -27.35
CA ILE A 958 3.14 28.70 -27.07
C ILE A 958 4.15 28.10 -26.10
N ALA A 959 5.45 28.39 -26.26
CA ALA A 959 6.49 27.95 -25.35
C ALA A 959 6.25 28.46 -23.91
N LEU A 960 5.97 29.76 -23.74
CA LEU A 960 5.72 30.35 -22.44
C LEU A 960 4.48 29.75 -21.74
N VAL A 961 3.32 29.74 -22.41
CA VAL A 961 2.07 29.24 -21.77
C VAL A 961 2.11 27.74 -21.54
N THR A 962 2.74 26.98 -22.46
CA THR A 962 2.93 25.53 -22.26
C THR A 962 3.81 25.27 -21.06
N TRP A 963 4.93 25.99 -20.89
CA TRP A 963 5.79 25.80 -19.71
C TRP A 963 5.06 26.13 -18.40
N VAL A 964 4.26 27.20 -18.35
CA VAL A 964 3.42 27.51 -17.18
C VAL A 964 2.43 26.37 -16.90
N ASP A 965 1.72 25.90 -17.92
CA ASP A 965 0.74 24.82 -17.81
C ASP A 965 1.37 23.47 -17.43
N LEU A 966 2.63 23.23 -17.80
CA LEU A 966 3.42 22.06 -17.36
C LEU A 966 3.90 22.16 -15.91
N ASN A 967 3.36 23.13 -15.16
CA ASN A 967 3.66 23.44 -13.76
C ASN A 967 4.97 24.19 -13.54
N ALA A 968 5.45 24.92 -14.56
CA ALA A 968 6.62 25.78 -14.49
C ALA A 968 7.90 25.08 -13.94
N PRO A 969 8.33 23.94 -14.48
CA PRO A 969 9.55 23.27 -14.02
C PRO A 969 10.78 24.17 -14.24
N TYR A 970 11.69 24.20 -13.27
CA TYR A 970 12.99 24.85 -13.46
C TYR A 970 13.98 23.91 -14.15
N PHE A 971 14.04 22.67 -13.67
CA PHE A 971 15.03 21.67 -14.03
C PHE A 971 14.59 20.81 -15.22
N ASP A 972 15.49 20.64 -16.19
CA ASP A 972 15.39 19.69 -17.30
C ASP A 972 16.37 18.51 -17.18
N TRP A 973 16.87 18.30 -15.97
CA TRP A 973 17.86 17.27 -15.65
C TRP A 973 17.43 16.48 -14.41
N TYR A 974 18.11 15.34 -14.25
CA TYR A 974 18.01 14.47 -13.10
C TYR A 974 19.31 14.50 -12.29
N THR A 975 19.29 13.85 -11.12
CA THR A 975 20.41 13.81 -10.18
C THR A 975 21.09 12.45 -10.25
N ASP A 976 22.37 12.44 -10.61
CA ASP A 976 23.24 11.30 -10.35
C ASP A 976 23.67 11.32 -8.88
N LYS A 977 22.97 10.53 -8.08
CA LYS A 977 23.20 10.41 -6.64
C LYS A 977 24.48 9.64 -6.30
N ASP A 978 24.96 8.77 -7.19
CA ASP A 978 26.15 7.98 -6.91
C ASP A 978 27.41 8.84 -6.97
N ALA A 979 27.40 9.90 -7.79
CA ALA A 979 28.44 10.93 -7.72
C ALA A 979 28.53 11.53 -6.31
N PHE A 980 27.40 11.75 -5.62
CA PHE A 980 27.44 12.22 -4.24
C PHE A 980 28.05 11.19 -3.29
N VAL A 981 27.69 9.92 -3.44
CA VAL A 981 28.23 8.83 -2.60
C VAL A 981 29.74 8.63 -2.84
N LYS A 982 30.19 8.68 -4.09
CA LYS A 982 31.59 8.43 -4.48
C LYS A 982 32.49 9.66 -4.32
N GLU A 983 31.97 10.85 -4.59
CA GLU A 983 32.76 12.10 -4.73
C GLU A 983 32.38 13.19 -3.71
N GLY A 984 31.34 12.98 -2.90
CA GLY A 984 30.88 13.94 -1.90
C GLY A 984 30.04 15.11 -2.46
N LYS A 985 29.70 15.08 -3.76
CA LYS A 985 28.88 16.11 -4.43
C LYS A 985 27.96 15.50 -5.50
N ALA A 986 26.69 15.89 -5.52
CA ALA A 986 25.73 15.48 -6.53
C ALA A 986 26.07 16.06 -7.92
N LYS A 987 25.72 15.33 -8.99
CA LYS A 987 25.89 15.77 -10.38
C LYS A 987 24.56 15.81 -11.13
N ARG A 988 24.46 16.75 -12.08
CA ARG A 988 23.35 16.81 -13.05
C ARG A 988 23.54 15.70 -14.06
N LEU A 989 22.44 15.08 -14.46
CA LEU A 989 22.39 14.01 -15.45
C LEU A 989 21.23 14.28 -16.40
N TYR A 990 21.50 14.33 -17.70
CA TYR A 990 20.44 14.52 -18.70
C TYR A 990 19.91 13.16 -19.14
N VAL A 991 18.59 13.07 -19.33
CA VAL A 991 17.94 11.82 -19.73
C VAL A 991 17.28 12.02 -21.09
N ASP A 992 17.67 11.19 -22.06
CA ASP A 992 17.01 11.10 -23.35
C ASP A 992 15.93 10.00 -23.31
N PHE A 993 14.68 10.45 -23.33
CA PHE A 993 13.49 9.58 -23.33
C PHE A 993 13.08 9.13 -24.74
N GLY A 994 13.83 9.52 -25.78
CA GLY A 994 13.52 9.20 -27.17
C GLY A 994 12.21 9.81 -27.68
N ASN A 995 11.89 9.52 -28.94
CA ASN A 995 10.63 9.95 -29.55
C ASN A 995 9.45 9.18 -28.93
N PRO A 996 8.44 9.85 -28.32
CA PRO A 996 7.28 9.20 -27.69
C PRO A 996 6.51 8.25 -28.60
N TRP A 997 6.60 8.41 -29.92
CA TRP A 997 5.88 7.61 -30.91
C TRP A 997 6.63 6.35 -31.38
N GLU A 998 7.92 6.24 -31.07
CA GLU A 998 8.78 5.15 -31.55
C GLU A 998 9.16 4.20 -30.42
N VAL A 999 9.53 4.75 -29.26
CA VAL A 999 10.05 3.98 -28.13
C VAL A 999 9.31 4.40 -26.86
N ALA A 1000 8.64 3.45 -26.23
CA ALA A 1000 8.08 3.64 -24.90
C ALA A 1000 9.23 3.71 -23.88
N PRO A 1001 9.13 4.52 -22.81
CA PRO A 1001 10.19 4.67 -21.81
C PRO A 1001 10.50 3.39 -21.03
N ALA A 1002 9.69 2.34 -21.14
CA ALA A 1002 9.93 1.05 -20.53
C ALA A 1002 11.00 0.31 -21.34
N GLY A 1003 12.18 0.12 -20.75
CA GLY A 1003 13.30 -0.52 -21.42
C GLY A 1003 14.60 -0.45 -20.62
N GLU A 1004 15.70 -0.81 -21.26
CA GLU A 1004 17.02 -0.74 -20.64
C GLU A 1004 17.61 0.66 -20.73
N TRP A 1005 18.03 1.20 -19.58
CA TRP A 1005 18.68 2.50 -19.47
C TRP A 1005 20.18 2.34 -19.36
N ILE A 1006 20.92 2.98 -20.26
CA ILE A 1006 22.39 2.96 -20.26
C ILE A 1006 22.97 4.34 -20.03
N ARG A 1007 24.07 4.40 -19.28
CA ARG A 1007 24.85 5.63 -19.09
C ARG A 1007 25.82 5.83 -20.25
N LYS A 1008 25.87 7.05 -20.79
CA LYS A 1008 26.84 7.53 -21.78
C LYS A 1008 27.42 8.86 -21.29
N GLY A 1009 28.49 8.80 -20.51
CA GLY A 1009 29.05 9.99 -19.86
C GLY A 1009 28.06 10.59 -18.83
N ASP A 1010 27.67 11.85 -19.06
CA ASP A 1010 26.69 12.58 -18.25
C ASP A 1010 25.25 12.51 -18.81
N GLU A 1011 25.02 11.59 -19.75
CA GLU A 1011 23.70 11.30 -20.31
C GLU A 1011 23.25 9.89 -19.94
N VAL A 1012 21.95 9.73 -19.79
CA VAL A 1012 21.26 8.44 -19.72
C VAL A 1012 20.36 8.33 -20.93
N VAL A 1013 20.53 7.25 -21.68
CA VAL A 1013 19.80 7.02 -22.93
C VAL A 1013 19.03 5.72 -22.81
N LEU A 1014 17.78 5.75 -23.26
CA LEU A 1014 16.97 4.57 -23.43
C LEU A 1014 17.44 3.77 -24.65
N VAL A 1015 17.76 2.50 -24.46
CA VAL A 1015 17.99 1.58 -25.58
C VAL A 1015 16.66 0.91 -25.91
N ALA A 1016 16.18 1.08 -27.14
CA ALA A 1016 15.05 0.31 -27.62
C ALA A 1016 15.39 -1.18 -27.47
N GLY A 1017 14.59 -1.92 -26.70
CA GLY A 1017 14.82 -3.34 -26.47
C GLY A 1017 14.79 -4.10 -27.79
N GLY A 1018 15.98 -4.45 -28.30
CA GLY A 1018 16.11 -5.61 -29.18
C GLY A 1018 15.76 -6.83 -28.35
N ALA A 1019 14.98 -7.75 -28.92
CA ALA A 1019 14.79 -9.07 -28.36
C ALA A 1019 16.17 -9.61 -27.95
N VAL A 1020 16.42 -9.70 -26.64
CA VAL A 1020 17.55 -10.47 -26.16
C VAL A 1020 17.17 -11.92 -26.49
N GLU A 1021 17.72 -12.43 -27.59
CA GLU A 1021 17.65 -13.85 -27.92
C GLU A 1021 18.15 -14.63 -26.71
N ILE A 1022 17.21 -15.33 -26.05
CA ILE A 1022 17.52 -16.31 -25.03
C ILE A 1022 18.16 -17.48 -25.78
N LYS A 1023 19.46 -17.71 -25.55
CA LYS A 1023 20.09 -19.01 -25.81
C LYS A 1023 20.12 -19.84 -24.54
#